data_AF-A0A132ACX7-F1
#
_entry.id   AF-A0A132ACX7-F1
#
_cell.length_a   1.000
_cell.length_b   1.000
_cell.length_c   1.000
_cell.angle_alpha   90.00
_cell.angle_beta   90.00
_cell.angle_gamma   90.00
#
_symmetry.space_group_name_H-M   'P 1'
#
loop_
_entity.id
_entity.type
_entity.pdbx_description
1 polymer ?
#
loop_
_entity_poly.entity_id
_entity_poly.type
_entity_poly.pdbx_seq_one_letter_code
_entity_poly.pdbx_strand_id
1 'polypeptide(L)'
;MQTFPNLYKNPWICFKQTFSKEGIRRGLYAGTSPALLANVAENSVLFCAYGFCQNLIKNFRNKNSLNTLENATAGFMAAFFSSFTLCPTELIKCKLQALRETGHHSSNITSYQLTRSILKQEGIAGLFRGLTSTMFREMPGYFFFFGGCEYTKSMFRSSKNQDLHQELGLVQSILAGGIGGVCLWISIFPFDVVKSRIQIESSTKSMRKVFLEIFRNEGIRGLYNGLTPTLLRTFPSTGSVFSYSASDNQPFRFIQDYALETVDLRNLEENFTEYFHEIIISKLANEMKSGIPAMSIPPMDPLRLNEIKVEPNIANEKFTIHLNNIEVKGLSDLEVQDLRPRLNSLKVRLALLFPKLISTCLFNVNGSIYKLIDVRGEGQARLEYNNVLVRAQLDLAYENRTFKIISSDSPMIDFNTAKIVLTDENKEGLETESTKQVTASELGPLLFWVLADHIVQDIDEYLLKYFNNNLLLFKVPETFKPAITWLMNRSGGNNQGDDQSPNDDGNYVFVNNNNDPNRPPYPQTMMLNDDFGIIHNCIEDFVIRFFRITHSEEGTMRLFYHSDRKGLDSFVKGLITAASQLIFRTEVIVNRLPMGKDGAIQYEIINKSIDLNSEAFEKIKTPIVSSYLSTSLSHLLFSVETLCESLPFHFVFKRNFRIVQIGNKLKRFINQDLLQFNGKIVFSDLFIISRPIIDLDFEMILNFSNHLFNLTGRDKYVRQIDRQKRRNSYRLNSTTSSQTLEPIKLKLRGQMISLPVYDSILFVGYPEIDHLEQMLDLDLTIDDLTENAARFYVTRALSEDDHEIIKKIEIAVNHLKIIKKKLR
;
A
#
# COMPACT_ATOMS: atom_id res chain seq x y z
N MET A 1 30.70 20.02 -36.77
CA MET A 1 30.53 19.82 -38.23
C MET A 1 29.66 20.89 -38.88
N GLN A 2 28.40 21.08 -38.46
CA GLN A 2 27.50 22.12 -39.01
C GLN A 2 28.04 23.55 -38.77
N THR A 3 28.52 23.83 -37.56
CA THR A 3 29.04 25.14 -37.15
C THR A 3 30.49 25.39 -37.58
N PHE A 4 31.35 24.38 -37.41
CA PHE A 4 32.79 24.46 -37.69
C PHE A 4 33.19 23.39 -38.71
N PRO A 5 32.84 23.55 -39.99
CA PRO A 5 33.12 22.56 -41.03
C PRO A 5 34.63 22.39 -41.28
N ASN A 6 35.42 23.45 -41.08
CA ASN A 6 36.88 23.41 -41.24
C ASN A 6 37.59 22.63 -40.13
N LEU A 7 37.03 22.64 -38.91
CA LEU A 7 37.58 21.94 -37.74
C LEU A 7 37.23 20.45 -37.77
N TYR A 8 36.01 20.11 -38.21
CA TYR A 8 35.49 18.74 -38.25
C TYR A 8 35.02 18.37 -39.67
N LYS A 9 35.94 17.86 -40.50
CA LYS A 9 35.69 17.54 -41.92
C LYS A 9 34.78 16.32 -42.13
N ASN A 10 34.83 15.33 -41.23
CA ASN A 10 33.96 14.15 -41.30
C ASN A 10 33.57 13.67 -39.89
N PRO A 11 32.49 12.85 -39.77
CA PRO A 11 31.98 12.42 -38.48
C PRO A 11 32.96 11.55 -37.70
N TRP A 12 33.76 10.75 -38.41
CA TRP A 12 34.76 9.87 -37.81
C TRP A 12 35.90 10.65 -37.15
N ILE A 13 36.39 11.71 -37.79
CA ILE A 13 37.41 12.61 -37.24
C ILE A 13 36.84 13.32 -36.00
N CYS A 14 35.58 13.79 -36.07
CA CYS A 14 34.90 14.40 -34.93
C CYS A 14 34.82 13.42 -33.75
N PHE A 15 34.33 12.20 -33.99
CA PHE A 15 34.22 11.16 -32.96
C PHE A 15 35.58 10.81 -32.35
N LYS A 16 36.60 10.55 -33.18
CA LYS A 16 37.95 10.20 -32.71
C LYS A 16 38.57 11.34 -31.88
N GLN A 17 38.40 12.59 -32.30
CA GLN A 17 38.92 13.75 -31.57
C GLN A 17 38.19 13.97 -30.25
N THR A 18 36.86 13.90 -30.22
CA THR A 18 36.07 14.03 -28.98
C THR A 18 36.39 12.89 -28.00
N PHE A 19 36.44 11.65 -28.49
CA PHE A 19 36.78 10.48 -27.67
C PHE A 19 38.20 10.59 -27.09
N SER A 20 39.18 10.98 -27.92
CA SER A 20 40.58 11.10 -27.48
C SER A 20 40.84 12.30 -26.56
N LYS A 21 40.11 13.42 -26.70
CA LYS A 21 40.32 14.63 -25.89
C LYS A 21 39.53 14.61 -24.58
N GLU A 22 38.32 14.06 -24.58
CA GLU A 22 37.35 14.24 -23.49
C GLU A 22 36.80 12.92 -22.91
N GLY A 23 37.07 11.79 -23.57
CA GLY A 23 36.62 10.47 -23.15
C GLY A 23 35.11 10.23 -23.28
N ILE A 24 34.64 9.08 -22.77
CA ILE A 24 33.24 8.64 -22.94
C ILE A 24 32.27 9.45 -22.08
N ARG A 25 32.51 9.55 -20.77
CA ARG A 25 31.58 10.20 -19.83
C ARG A 25 31.52 11.72 -19.98
N ARG A 26 32.66 12.39 -20.21
CA ARG A 26 32.76 13.86 -20.31
C ARG A 26 32.75 14.38 -21.76
N GLY A 27 32.99 13.54 -22.75
CA GLY A 27 32.85 13.87 -24.16
C GLY A 27 31.50 13.47 -24.73
N LEU A 28 31.28 12.15 -24.91
CA LEU A 28 30.10 11.64 -25.64
C LEU A 28 28.76 11.83 -24.91
N TYR A 29 28.76 11.73 -23.57
CA TYR A 29 27.54 11.87 -22.74
C TYR A 29 27.41 13.23 -22.04
N ALA A 30 28.29 14.19 -22.34
CA ALA A 30 28.17 15.52 -21.78
C ALA A 30 26.93 16.23 -22.32
N GLY A 31 26.07 16.68 -21.41
CA GLY A 31 24.85 17.42 -21.75
C GLY A 31 23.62 16.55 -22.05
N THR A 32 23.65 15.24 -21.76
CA THR A 32 22.47 14.37 -21.93
C THR A 32 21.30 14.79 -21.04
N SER A 33 21.51 15.12 -19.76
CA SER A 33 20.40 15.48 -18.86
C SER A 33 19.67 16.77 -19.27
N PRO A 34 20.35 17.88 -19.62
CA PRO A 34 19.68 19.07 -20.17
C PRO A 34 18.97 18.81 -21.50
N ALA A 35 19.54 17.97 -22.37
CA ALA A 35 18.89 17.60 -23.63
C ALA A 35 17.62 16.75 -23.40
N LEU A 36 17.63 15.86 -22.41
CA LEU A 36 16.48 15.05 -22.04
C LEU A 36 15.36 15.90 -21.44
N LEU A 37 15.69 16.84 -20.53
CA LEU A 37 14.72 17.77 -19.97
C LEU A 37 14.07 18.65 -21.04
N ALA A 38 14.86 19.16 -22.00
CA ALA A 38 14.33 19.93 -23.12
C ALA A 38 13.37 19.09 -23.97
N ASN A 39 13.74 17.84 -24.27
CA ASN A 39 12.90 16.92 -25.04
C ASN A 39 11.60 16.54 -24.30
N VAL A 40 11.64 16.38 -22.97
CA VAL A 40 10.42 16.15 -22.17
C VAL A 40 9.49 17.35 -22.26
N ALA A 41 10.00 18.57 -22.03
CA ALA A 41 9.20 19.78 -22.08
C ALA A 41 8.59 20.02 -23.48
N GLU A 42 9.36 19.77 -24.54
CA GLU A 42 8.90 19.85 -25.92
C GLU A 42 7.74 18.89 -26.20
N ASN A 43 7.94 17.60 -25.89
CA ASN A 43 6.93 16.58 -26.14
C ASN A 43 5.66 16.79 -25.30
N SER A 44 5.78 17.25 -24.04
CA SER A 44 4.62 17.59 -23.21
C SER A 44 3.75 18.67 -23.84
N VAL A 45 4.36 19.75 -24.35
CA VAL A 45 3.61 20.82 -25.03
C VAL A 45 3.04 20.34 -26.36
N LEU A 46 3.81 19.55 -27.12
CA LEU A 46 3.36 18.97 -28.38
C LEU A 46 2.10 18.12 -28.19
N PHE A 47 2.11 17.15 -27.26
CA PHE A 47 0.97 16.25 -27.04
C PHE A 47 -0.25 16.98 -26.47
N CYS A 48 -0.04 17.97 -25.59
CA CYS A 48 -1.12 18.82 -25.09
C CYS A 48 -1.79 19.60 -26.23
N ALA A 49 -1.00 20.23 -27.10
CA ALA A 49 -1.51 20.99 -28.25
C ALA A 49 -2.11 20.07 -29.34
N TYR A 50 -1.63 18.82 -29.45
CA TYR A 50 -2.05 17.88 -30.48
C TYR A 50 -3.56 17.58 -30.42
N GLY A 51 -4.11 17.29 -29.24
CA GLY A 51 -5.55 17.03 -29.08
C GLY A 51 -6.42 18.24 -29.45
N PHE A 52 -5.97 19.45 -29.08
CA PHE A 52 -6.62 20.69 -29.49
C PHE A 52 -6.62 20.87 -31.01
N CYS A 53 -5.48 20.67 -31.67
CA CYS A 53 -5.36 20.78 -33.12
C CYS A 53 -6.17 19.70 -33.87
N GLN A 54 -6.25 18.48 -33.33
CA GLN A 54 -7.10 17.42 -33.89
C GLN A 54 -8.58 17.82 -33.83
N ASN A 55 -9.05 18.36 -32.70
CA ASN A 55 -10.44 18.81 -32.57
C ASN A 55 -10.77 19.96 -33.52
N LEU A 56 -9.85 20.91 -33.73
CA LEU A 56 -10.03 21.95 -34.74
C LEU A 56 -10.21 21.36 -36.14
N ILE A 57 -9.36 20.43 -36.56
CA ILE A 57 -9.46 19.83 -37.89
C ILE A 57 -10.74 19.00 -38.04
N LYS A 58 -11.15 18.26 -37.00
CA LYS A 58 -12.43 17.53 -36.97
C LYS A 58 -13.62 18.46 -37.17
N ASN A 59 -13.64 19.60 -36.48
CA ASN A 59 -14.69 20.60 -36.59
C ASN A 59 -14.71 21.27 -37.98
N PHE A 60 -13.54 21.61 -38.53
CA PHE A 60 -13.45 22.21 -39.87
C PHE A 60 -13.84 21.23 -40.99
N ARG A 61 -13.60 19.94 -40.81
CA ARG A 61 -13.91 18.89 -41.81
C ARG A 61 -15.25 18.20 -41.57
N ASN A 62 -15.94 18.49 -40.47
CA ASN A 62 -17.18 17.83 -40.04
C ASN A 62 -17.08 16.29 -40.05
N LYS A 63 -16.03 15.75 -39.41
CA LYS A 63 -15.75 14.30 -39.35
C LYS A 63 -15.38 13.84 -37.94
N ASN A 64 -15.82 12.63 -37.58
CA ASN A 64 -15.55 12.03 -36.28
C ASN A 64 -14.15 11.37 -36.18
N SER A 65 -13.59 10.92 -37.31
CA SER A 65 -12.25 10.31 -37.40
C SER A 65 -11.39 11.06 -38.41
N LEU A 66 -10.08 11.16 -38.11
CA LEU A 66 -9.10 11.84 -38.94
C LEU A 66 -8.27 10.83 -39.73
N ASN A 67 -8.08 11.09 -41.02
CA ASN A 67 -7.17 10.33 -41.86
C ASN A 67 -5.70 10.67 -41.52
N THR A 68 -4.74 9.87 -41.98
CA THR A 68 -3.35 10.07 -41.53
C THR A 68 -2.73 11.41 -41.98
N LEU A 69 -3.12 11.92 -43.15
CA LEU A 69 -2.72 13.27 -43.57
C LEU A 69 -3.32 14.37 -42.68
N GLU A 70 -4.55 14.17 -42.18
CA GLU A 70 -5.20 15.11 -41.26
C GLU A 70 -4.54 15.07 -39.87
N ASN A 71 -4.19 13.87 -39.39
CA ASN A 71 -3.38 13.70 -38.18
C ASN A 71 -1.97 14.29 -38.33
N ALA A 72 -1.36 14.20 -39.51
CA ALA A 72 -0.08 14.84 -39.82
C ALA A 72 -0.19 16.37 -39.82
N THR A 73 -1.30 16.92 -40.35
CA THR A 73 -1.56 18.37 -40.28
C THR A 73 -1.84 18.84 -38.85
N ALA A 74 -2.50 18.02 -38.02
CA ALA A 74 -2.64 18.31 -36.58
C ALA A 74 -1.26 18.40 -35.90
N GLY A 75 -0.35 17.49 -36.26
CA GLY A 75 1.04 17.48 -35.77
C GLY A 75 1.81 18.72 -36.21
N PHE A 76 1.67 19.11 -37.49
CA PHE A 76 2.23 20.36 -38.03
C PHE A 76 1.76 21.59 -37.24
N MET A 77 0.47 21.67 -36.90
CA MET A 77 -0.09 22.77 -36.11
C MET A 77 0.37 22.72 -34.64
N ALA A 78 0.42 21.54 -34.03
CA ALA A 78 0.90 21.37 -32.65
C ALA A 78 2.37 21.76 -32.50
N ALA A 79 3.19 21.49 -33.53
CA ALA A 79 4.61 21.83 -33.57
C ALA A 79 4.88 23.35 -33.53
N PHE A 80 3.90 24.18 -33.91
CA PHE A 80 3.99 25.63 -33.73
C PHE A 80 4.10 26.00 -32.25
N PHE A 81 3.33 25.34 -31.38
CA PHE A 81 3.34 25.59 -29.94
C PHE A 81 4.60 25.03 -29.28
N SER A 82 5.02 23.81 -29.65
CA SER A 82 6.26 23.22 -29.11
C SER A 82 7.51 24.05 -29.46
N SER A 83 7.50 24.74 -30.61
CA SER A 83 8.60 25.62 -31.04
C SER A 83 8.92 26.76 -30.04
N PHE A 84 7.94 27.24 -29.28
CA PHE A 84 8.15 28.26 -28.24
C PHE A 84 8.91 27.71 -27.02
N THR A 85 8.66 26.45 -26.66
CA THR A 85 9.39 25.77 -25.59
C THR A 85 10.80 25.38 -26.03
N LEU A 86 10.93 25.00 -27.31
CA LEU A 86 12.15 24.46 -27.87
C LEU A 86 13.19 25.55 -28.23
N CYS A 87 12.75 26.70 -28.73
CA CYS A 87 13.66 27.75 -29.19
C CYS A 87 14.65 28.25 -28.12
N PRO A 88 14.23 28.59 -26.88
CA PRO A 88 15.14 29.06 -25.84
C PRO A 88 16.18 28.02 -25.42
N THR A 89 15.75 26.76 -25.25
CA THR A 89 16.62 25.68 -24.78
C THR A 89 17.68 25.33 -25.82
N GLU A 90 17.33 25.33 -27.10
CA GLU A 90 18.28 25.09 -28.18
C GLU A 90 19.20 26.28 -28.45
N LEU A 91 18.72 27.52 -28.33
CA LEU A 91 19.58 28.69 -28.44
C LEU A 91 20.73 28.63 -27.41
N ILE A 92 20.40 28.33 -26.16
CA ILE A 92 21.39 28.20 -25.07
C ILE A 92 22.37 27.07 -25.39
N LYS A 93 21.86 25.91 -25.83
CA LYS A 93 22.69 24.75 -26.22
C LYS A 93 23.66 25.09 -27.34
N CYS A 94 23.18 25.69 -28.44
CA CYS A 94 24.00 26.04 -29.60
C CYS A 94 25.09 27.06 -29.24
N LYS A 95 24.77 28.09 -28.44
CA LYS A 95 25.75 29.08 -27.99
C LYS A 95 26.81 28.47 -27.06
N LEU A 96 26.43 27.60 -26.11
CA LEU A 96 27.39 26.91 -25.25
C LEU A 96 28.32 26.00 -26.06
N GLN A 97 27.79 25.27 -27.05
CA GLN A 97 28.59 24.42 -27.94
C GLN A 97 29.56 25.23 -28.79
N ALA A 98 29.14 26.41 -29.27
CA ALA A 98 30.02 27.31 -30.02
C ALA A 98 31.15 27.89 -29.16
N LEU A 99 30.84 28.36 -27.94
CA LEU A 99 31.81 28.92 -26.99
C LEU A 99 32.89 27.91 -26.58
N ARG A 100 32.54 26.62 -26.49
CA ARG A 100 33.48 25.55 -26.15
C ARG A 100 34.55 25.34 -27.24
N GLU A 101 34.21 25.56 -28.50
CA GLU A 101 35.07 25.28 -29.65
C GLU A 101 35.92 26.49 -30.09
N THR A 102 35.48 27.73 -29.83
CA THR A 102 36.19 28.95 -30.25
C THR A 102 37.36 29.36 -29.33
N GLY A 103 37.64 28.60 -28.26
CA GLY A 103 38.90 28.72 -27.52
C GLY A 103 39.12 30.03 -26.75
N HIS A 104 38.08 30.86 -26.55
CA HIS A 104 38.21 31.99 -25.62
C HIS A 104 38.31 31.45 -24.19
N HIS A 105 39.51 31.52 -23.63
CA HIS A 105 39.93 31.14 -22.27
C HIS A 105 39.18 31.82 -21.10
N SER A 106 37.98 32.35 -21.29
CA SER A 106 37.19 32.97 -20.22
C SER A 106 36.05 32.09 -19.75
N SER A 107 36.30 31.40 -18.63
CA SER A 107 35.35 30.84 -17.66
C SER A 107 34.41 29.70 -18.10
N ASN A 108 34.21 28.72 -17.21
CA ASN A 108 33.13 27.74 -17.25
C ASN A 108 31.76 28.45 -17.17
N ILE A 109 31.32 29.09 -18.26
CA ILE A 109 30.02 29.75 -18.32
C ILE A 109 28.94 28.66 -18.26
N THR A 110 28.22 28.63 -17.16
CA THR A 110 27.08 27.72 -16.97
C THR A 110 25.89 28.12 -17.83
N SER A 111 24.99 27.18 -18.13
CA SER A 111 23.74 27.47 -18.86
C SER A 111 22.94 28.60 -18.21
N TYR A 112 22.93 28.66 -16.87
CA TYR A 112 22.27 29.72 -16.12
C TYR A 112 22.93 31.09 -16.32
N GLN A 113 24.26 31.17 -16.25
CA GLN A 113 24.99 32.42 -16.47
C GLN A 113 24.77 32.95 -17.89
N LEU A 114 24.79 32.08 -18.90
CA LEU A 114 24.50 32.45 -20.28
C LEU A 114 23.04 32.90 -20.47
N THR A 115 22.08 32.21 -19.85
CA THR A 115 20.67 32.60 -19.90
C THR A 115 20.48 33.98 -19.25
N ARG A 116 21.09 34.20 -18.09
CA ARG A 116 21.05 35.48 -17.38
C ARG A 116 21.71 36.60 -18.18
N SER A 117 22.82 36.34 -18.87
CA SER A 117 23.48 37.36 -19.68
C SER A 117 22.64 37.76 -20.89
N ILE A 118 21.99 36.80 -21.56
CA ILE A 118 21.08 37.07 -22.68
C ILE A 118 19.88 37.87 -22.20
N LEU A 119 19.25 37.48 -21.09
CA LEU A 119 18.11 38.20 -20.52
C LEU A 119 18.46 39.64 -20.11
N LYS A 120 19.68 39.89 -19.61
CA LYS A 120 20.13 41.24 -19.27
C LYS A 120 20.45 42.12 -20.47
N GLN A 121 21.01 41.55 -21.55
CA GLN A 121 21.50 42.31 -22.70
C GLN A 121 20.43 42.49 -23.80
N GLU A 122 19.68 41.43 -24.08
CA GLU A 122 18.72 41.34 -25.20
C GLU A 122 17.26 41.17 -24.73
N GLY A 123 17.03 41.04 -23.42
CA GLY A 123 15.70 40.79 -22.85
C GLY A 123 15.15 39.40 -23.19
N ILE A 124 13.84 39.21 -22.98
CA ILE A 124 13.13 37.96 -23.29
C ILE A 124 13.15 37.67 -24.80
N ALA A 125 13.08 38.71 -25.64
CA ALA A 125 13.14 38.56 -27.09
C ALA A 125 14.43 37.89 -27.57
N GLY A 126 15.54 38.09 -26.84
CA GLY A 126 16.82 37.42 -27.11
C GLY A 126 16.75 35.90 -27.02
N LEU A 127 15.90 35.33 -26.16
CA LEU A 127 15.72 33.87 -26.03
C LEU A 127 14.98 33.24 -27.21
N PHE A 128 14.18 34.02 -27.94
CA PHE A 128 13.42 33.58 -29.11
C PHE A 128 14.13 33.88 -30.44
N ARG A 129 15.43 34.16 -30.37
CA ARG A 129 16.24 34.38 -31.57
C ARG A 129 16.36 33.10 -32.38
N GLY A 130 15.92 33.16 -33.64
CA GLY A 130 15.83 31.99 -34.51
C GLY A 130 14.51 31.22 -34.40
N LEU A 131 13.49 31.76 -33.71
CA LEU A 131 12.16 31.12 -33.61
C LEU A 131 11.57 30.80 -34.98
N THR A 132 11.66 31.72 -35.95
CA THR A 132 11.18 31.46 -37.32
C THR A 132 11.88 30.26 -37.95
N SER A 133 13.21 30.15 -37.83
CA SER A 133 13.94 28.98 -38.34
C SER A 133 13.62 27.70 -37.58
N THR A 134 13.31 27.79 -36.28
CA THR A 134 12.84 26.65 -35.48
C THR A 134 11.46 26.18 -35.94
N MET A 135 10.50 27.08 -36.16
CA MET A 135 9.18 26.74 -36.68
C MET A 135 9.24 26.06 -38.05
N PHE A 136 10.07 26.58 -38.97
CA PHE A 136 10.30 25.97 -40.29
C PHE A 136 11.02 24.62 -40.23
N ARG A 137 11.71 24.31 -39.13
CA ARG A 137 12.27 22.98 -38.89
C ARG A 137 11.22 22.03 -38.31
N GLU A 138 10.50 22.46 -37.27
CA GLU A 138 9.57 21.60 -36.54
C GLU A 138 8.31 21.27 -37.34
N MET A 139 7.63 22.30 -37.88
CA MET A 139 6.31 22.11 -38.46
C MET A 139 6.35 21.16 -39.68
N PRO A 140 7.24 21.34 -40.68
CA PRO A 140 7.33 20.39 -41.79
C PRO A 140 7.84 19.01 -41.38
N GLY A 141 8.72 18.94 -40.36
CA GLY A 141 9.32 17.70 -39.90
C GLY A 141 8.28 16.65 -39.51
N TYR A 142 7.30 17.02 -38.69
CA TYR A 142 6.21 16.12 -38.29
C TYR A 142 5.36 15.66 -39.47
N PHE A 143 5.09 16.52 -40.45
CA PHE A 143 4.34 16.13 -41.65
C PHE A 143 5.07 15.04 -42.45
N PHE A 144 6.36 15.25 -42.74
CA PHE A 144 7.17 14.26 -43.48
C PHE A 144 7.45 12.99 -42.67
N PHE A 145 7.51 13.08 -41.34
CA PHE A 145 7.62 11.92 -40.46
C PHE A 145 6.41 10.98 -40.62
N PHE A 146 5.20 11.51 -40.40
CA PHE A 146 3.98 10.71 -40.52
C PHE A 146 3.75 10.24 -41.96
N GLY A 147 4.03 11.08 -42.95
CA GLY A 147 3.96 10.70 -44.37
C GLY A 147 4.91 9.54 -44.71
N GLY A 148 6.16 9.58 -44.25
CA GLY A 148 7.13 8.50 -44.46
C GLY A 148 6.76 7.21 -43.73
N CYS A 149 6.27 7.32 -42.50
CA CYS A 149 5.74 6.18 -41.73
C CYS A 149 4.57 5.50 -42.47
N GLU A 150 3.57 6.27 -42.91
CA GLU A 150 2.40 5.72 -43.59
C GLU A 150 2.72 5.14 -44.96
N TYR A 151 3.57 5.80 -45.74
CA TYR A 151 4.02 5.28 -47.02
C TYR A 151 4.72 3.93 -46.85
N THR A 152 5.56 3.80 -45.81
CA THR A 152 6.23 2.54 -45.50
C THR A 152 5.23 1.46 -45.08
N LYS A 153 4.26 1.82 -44.23
CA LYS A 153 3.20 0.89 -43.80
C LYS A 153 2.31 0.46 -44.97
N SER A 154 1.97 1.37 -45.89
CA SER A 154 1.14 1.06 -47.06
C SER A 154 1.85 0.13 -48.04
N MET A 155 3.16 0.31 -48.23
CA MET A 155 3.99 -0.62 -49.00
C MET A 155 4.00 -2.03 -48.41
N PHE A 156 4.13 -2.17 -47.08
CA PHE A 156 4.06 -3.48 -46.42
C PHE A 156 2.67 -4.13 -46.47
N ARG A 157 1.60 -3.32 -46.43
CA ARG A 157 0.20 -3.78 -46.55
C ARG A 157 -0.14 -4.25 -47.97
N SER A 158 0.33 -3.52 -48.99
CA SER A 158 0.14 -3.86 -50.41
C SER A 158 0.75 -5.21 -50.78
N SER A 159 1.79 -5.64 -50.06
CA SER A 159 2.44 -6.94 -50.26
C SER A 159 1.68 -8.15 -49.67
N LYS A 160 0.61 -7.96 -48.88
CA LYS A 160 0.02 -9.05 -48.08
C LYS A 160 -1.51 -9.23 -48.08
N ASN A 161 -2.30 -8.47 -48.85
CA ASN A 161 -3.79 -8.59 -48.84
C ASN A 161 -4.38 -8.67 -47.41
N GLN A 162 -3.94 -7.81 -46.49
CA GLN A 162 -4.42 -7.77 -45.10
C GLN A 162 -5.29 -6.54 -44.84
N ASP A 163 -6.34 -6.72 -44.02
CA ASP A 163 -7.33 -5.71 -43.65
C ASP A 163 -6.73 -4.48 -42.94
N LEU A 164 -7.44 -3.35 -43.05
CA LEU A 164 -7.05 -2.02 -42.58
C LEU A 164 -6.73 -1.92 -41.06
N HIS A 165 -7.14 -2.91 -40.27
CA HIS A 165 -7.09 -2.91 -38.80
C HIS A 165 -6.09 -3.89 -38.17
N GLN A 166 -5.32 -4.66 -38.95
CA GLN A 166 -4.31 -5.56 -38.39
C GLN A 166 -3.03 -4.81 -38.01
N GLU A 167 -2.58 -4.95 -36.76
CA GLU A 167 -1.34 -4.35 -36.26
C GLU A 167 -0.13 -4.93 -37.02
N LEU A 168 0.76 -4.04 -37.48
CA LEU A 168 1.98 -4.43 -38.18
C LEU A 168 2.94 -5.09 -37.19
N GLY A 169 3.56 -6.20 -37.59
CA GLY A 169 4.57 -6.87 -36.77
C GLY A 169 5.73 -5.95 -36.37
N LEU A 170 6.42 -6.34 -35.29
CA LEU A 170 7.48 -5.55 -34.64
C LEU A 170 8.54 -5.03 -35.62
N VAL A 171 9.00 -5.88 -36.54
CA VAL A 171 10.02 -5.51 -37.53
C VAL A 171 9.49 -4.48 -38.54
N GLN A 172 8.25 -4.64 -39.01
CA GLN A 172 7.63 -3.71 -39.95
C GLN A 172 7.41 -2.33 -39.30
N SER A 173 7.03 -2.31 -38.02
CA SER A 173 6.85 -1.09 -37.25
C SER A 173 8.17 -0.36 -37.00
N ILE A 174 9.26 -1.09 -36.70
CA ILE A 174 10.62 -0.52 -36.60
C ILE A 174 11.04 0.11 -37.92
N LEU A 175 10.84 -0.59 -39.05
CA LEU A 175 11.19 -0.07 -40.38
C LEU A 175 10.36 1.16 -40.74
N ALA A 176 9.06 1.17 -40.42
CA ALA A 176 8.20 2.33 -40.63
C ALA A 176 8.66 3.55 -39.82
N GLY A 177 8.96 3.38 -38.52
CA GLY A 177 9.49 4.46 -37.67
C GLY A 177 10.88 4.94 -38.11
N GLY A 178 11.76 4.02 -38.53
CA GLY A 178 13.10 4.33 -39.03
C GLY A 178 13.06 5.16 -40.32
N ILE A 179 12.27 4.72 -41.31
CA ILE A 179 12.11 5.41 -42.60
C ILE A 179 11.40 6.77 -42.41
N GLY A 180 10.35 6.83 -41.58
CA GLY A 180 9.71 8.09 -41.22
C GLY A 180 10.69 9.09 -40.61
N GLY A 181 11.58 8.64 -39.72
CA GLY A 181 12.66 9.45 -39.16
C GLY A 181 13.62 9.98 -40.23
N VAL A 182 14.01 9.14 -41.19
CA VAL A 182 14.88 9.55 -42.32
C VAL A 182 14.19 10.61 -43.19
N CYS A 183 12.91 10.42 -43.53
CA CYS A 183 12.13 11.40 -44.30
C CYS A 183 12.03 12.76 -43.58
N LEU A 184 11.79 12.74 -42.26
CA LEU A 184 11.80 13.95 -41.43
C LEU A 184 13.14 14.68 -41.57
N TRP A 185 14.26 14.01 -41.31
CA TRP A 185 15.55 14.70 -41.28
C TRP A 185 16.02 15.18 -42.65
N ILE A 186 15.76 14.44 -43.73
CA ILE A 186 16.11 14.87 -45.08
C ILE A 186 15.37 16.17 -45.44
N SER A 187 14.08 16.27 -45.10
CA SER A 187 13.26 17.43 -45.45
C SER A 187 13.63 18.70 -44.67
N ILE A 188 13.97 18.57 -43.39
CA ILE A 188 14.20 19.73 -42.50
C ILE A 188 15.67 20.15 -42.38
N PHE A 189 16.61 19.33 -42.84
CA PHE A 189 18.05 19.57 -42.63
C PHE A 189 18.54 20.96 -43.09
N PRO A 190 18.12 21.49 -44.27
CA PRO A 190 18.52 22.82 -44.70
C PRO A 190 18.15 23.93 -43.70
N PHE A 191 16.99 23.80 -43.06
CA PHE A 191 16.52 24.73 -42.05
C PHE A 191 17.25 24.57 -40.73
N ASP A 192 17.61 23.34 -40.35
CA ASP A 192 18.43 23.05 -39.17
C ASP A 192 19.84 23.66 -39.27
N VAL A 193 20.45 23.63 -40.45
CA VAL A 193 21.74 24.30 -40.72
C VAL A 193 21.62 25.82 -40.61
N VAL A 194 20.60 26.41 -41.25
CA VAL A 194 20.38 27.88 -41.18
C VAL A 194 20.10 28.34 -39.76
N LYS A 195 19.26 27.60 -39.04
CA LYS A 195 18.97 27.85 -37.62
C LYS A 195 20.24 27.85 -36.78
N SER A 196 21.06 26.81 -36.92
CA SER A 196 22.29 26.67 -36.15
C SER A 196 23.23 27.86 -36.37
N ARG A 197 23.32 28.38 -37.60
CA ARG A 197 24.11 29.58 -37.87
C ARG A 197 23.52 30.86 -37.26
N ILE A 198 22.21 31.06 -37.37
CA ILE A 198 21.52 32.22 -36.77
C ILE A 198 21.63 32.22 -35.24
N GLN A 199 21.59 31.05 -34.61
CA GLN A 199 21.66 30.94 -33.15
C GLN A 199 23.07 31.16 -32.59
N ILE A 200 24.10 30.93 -33.42
CA ILE A 200 25.52 31.01 -33.04
C ILE A 200 26.11 32.37 -33.38
N GLU A 201 25.87 32.87 -34.59
CA GLU A 201 26.23 34.23 -34.99
C GLU A 201 25.23 35.15 -34.29
N SER A 202 25.65 36.02 -33.36
CA SER A 202 24.78 37.01 -32.70
C SER A 202 24.28 38.12 -33.65
N SER A 203 24.08 37.77 -34.91
CA SER A 203 23.69 38.59 -36.04
C SER A 203 22.17 38.75 -36.08
N THR A 204 21.69 39.92 -36.48
CA THR A 204 20.25 40.20 -36.68
C THR A 204 19.78 39.86 -38.10
N LYS A 205 20.62 39.15 -38.88
CA LYS A 205 20.31 38.74 -40.25
C LYS A 205 19.02 37.88 -40.29
N SER A 206 18.15 38.21 -41.24
CA SER A 206 16.96 37.41 -41.54
C SER A 206 17.34 36.01 -42.02
N MET A 207 16.50 35.02 -41.69
CA MET A 207 16.64 33.62 -42.12
C MET A 207 16.88 33.47 -43.62
N ARG A 208 16.15 34.22 -44.45
CA ARG A 208 16.31 34.20 -45.92
C ARG A 208 17.71 34.63 -46.36
N LYS A 209 18.28 35.64 -45.70
CA LYS A 209 19.61 36.16 -46.02
C LYS A 209 20.69 35.14 -45.68
N VAL A 210 20.59 34.50 -44.52
CA VAL A 210 21.51 33.43 -44.11
C VAL A 210 21.40 32.21 -45.03
N PHE A 211 20.19 31.80 -45.39
CA PHE A 211 19.98 30.71 -46.35
C PHE A 211 20.65 30.99 -47.70
N LEU A 212 20.42 32.19 -48.28
CA LEU A 212 21.04 32.60 -49.54
C LEU A 212 22.57 32.73 -49.44
N GLU A 213 23.09 33.19 -48.30
CA GLU A 213 24.52 33.30 -48.04
C GLU A 213 25.20 31.92 -48.03
N ILE A 214 24.61 30.93 -47.35
CA ILE A 214 25.11 29.54 -47.36
C ILE A 214 25.00 28.96 -48.77
N PHE A 215 23.87 29.14 -49.44
CA PHE A 215 23.66 28.60 -50.78
C PHE A 215 24.65 29.18 -51.80
N ARG A 216 24.95 30.48 -51.74
CA ARG A 216 25.89 31.15 -52.65
C ARG A 216 27.34 30.82 -52.34
N ASN A 217 27.72 30.74 -51.06
CA ASN A 217 29.12 30.60 -50.66
C ASN A 217 29.58 29.15 -50.52
N GLU A 218 28.69 28.22 -50.13
CA GLU A 218 29.00 26.81 -49.84
C GLU A 218 28.23 25.82 -50.74
N GLY A 219 27.30 26.32 -51.56
CA GLY A 219 26.45 25.51 -52.42
C GLY A 219 25.44 24.66 -51.65
N ILE A 220 24.73 23.81 -52.38
CA ILE A 220 23.70 22.93 -51.79
C ILE A 220 24.27 21.91 -50.81
N ARG A 221 25.54 21.53 -50.97
CA ARG A 221 26.25 20.63 -50.04
C ARG A 221 26.42 21.27 -48.65
N GLY A 222 26.61 22.59 -48.59
CA GLY A 222 26.65 23.36 -47.34
C GLY A 222 25.39 23.19 -46.49
N LEU A 223 24.22 23.15 -47.14
CA LEU A 223 22.92 22.98 -46.48
C LEU A 223 22.69 21.56 -45.92
N TYR A 224 23.52 20.58 -46.30
CA TYR A 224 23.43 19.19 -45.85
C TYR A 224 24.67 18.70 -45.10
N ASN A 225 25.57 19.61 -44.73
CA ASN A 225 26.78 19.29 -43.98
C ASN A 225 26.43 18.79 -42.57
N GLY A 226 26.61 17.48 -42.36
CA GLY A 226 26.26 16.80 -41.11
C GLY A 226 25.03 15.90 -41.20
N LEU A 227 24.41 15.73 -42.37
CA LEU A 227 23.24 14.86 -42.53
C LEU A 227 23.55 13.39 -42.21
N THR A 228 24.71 12.88 -42.66
CA THR A 228 25.11 11.47 -42.46
C THR A 228 25.08 11.01 -40.99
N PRO A 229 25.76 11.67 -40.03
CA PRO A 229 25.69 11.26 -38.63
C PRO A 229 24.28 11.42 -38.04
N THR A 230 23.49 12.37 -38.53
CA THR A 230 22.10 12.55 -38.11
C THR A 230 21.21 11.39 -38.56
N LEU A 231 21.33 10.94 -39.81
CA LEU A 231 20.56 9.79 -40.30
C LEU A 231 20.94 8.48 -39.60
N LEU A 232 22.25 8.25 -39.38
CA LEU A 232 22.75 7.09 -38.64
C LEU A 232 22.21 7.02 -37.22
N ARG A 233 22.00 8.17 -36.56
CA ARG A 233 21.40 8.27 -35.22
C ARG A 233 19.89 8.10 -35.26
N THR A 234 19.23 8.76 -36.20
CA THR A 234 17.76 8.84 -36.21
C THR A 234 17.12 7.49 -36.47
N PHE A 235 17.63 6.71 -37.44
CA PHE A 235 17.02 5.43 -37.81
C PHE A 235 16.84 4.47 -36.61
N PRO A 236 17.88 4.16 -35.81
CA PRO A 236 17.70 3.32 -34.62
C PRO A 236 16.89 4.01 -33.52
N SER A 237 17.00 5.34 -33.38
CA SER A 237 16.27 6.10 -32.37
C SER A 237 14.75 6.05 -32.60
N THR A 238 14.28 6.40 -33.79
CA THR A 238 12.84 6.40 -34.12
C THR A 238 12.31 4.98 -34.32
N GLY A 239 13.14 4.07 -34.83
CA GLY A 239 12.84 2.65 -34.89
C GLY A 239 12.58 2.05 -33.50
N SER A 240 13.37 2.43 -32.49
CA SER A 240 13.17 1.97 -31.10
C SER A 240 11.86 2.49 -30.48
N VAL A 241 11.50 3.75 -30.75
CA VAL A 241 10.22 4.32 -30.32
C VAL A 241 9.05 3.56 -30.94
N PHE A 242 9.16 3.22 -32.23
CA PHE A 242 8.11 2.46 -32.91
C PHE A 242 8.09 0.98 -32.50
N SER A 243 9.25 0.38 -32.19
CA SER A 243 9.35 -0.94 -31.57
C SER A 243 8.57 -0.98 -30.27
N TYR A 244 8.71 0.06 -29.46
CA TYR A 244 7.98 0.21 -28.20
C TYR A 244 6.48 0.36 -28.44
N SER A 245 6.08 1.13 -29.46
CA SER A 245 4.66 1.27 -29.83
C SER A 245 4.03 0.01 -30.43
N ALA A 246 4.82 -0.92 -30.95
CA ALA A 246 4.38 -2.14 -31.64
C ALA A 246 4.63 -3.43 -30.84
N SER A 247 5.15 -3.31 -29.62
CA SER A 247 5.26 -4.45 -28.69
C SER A 247 3.94 -4.55 -27.90
N ASP A 248 3.36 -5.75 -27.81
CA ASP A 248 2.17 -6.04 -27.00
C ASP A 248 2.31 -5.63 -25.51
N ASN A 249 3.54 -5.42 -25.05
CA ASN A 249 3.87 -4.90 -23.72
C ASN A 249 3.78 -3.36 -23.69
N GLN A 250 2.57 -2.82 -23.70
CA GLN A 250 2.28 -1.39 -23.58
C GLN A 250 2.13 -0.96 -22.10
N PRO A 251 3.15 -0.38 -21.43
CA PRO A 251 2.95 0.22 -20.11
C PRO A 251 2.10 1.50 -20.15
N PHE A 252 1.91 2.15 -21.31
CA PHE A 252 0.99 3.28 -21.46
C PHE A 252 -0.48 2.86 -21.62
N ARG A 253 -0.79 1.73 -22.29
CA ARG A 253 -2.12 1.11 -22.18
C ARG A 253 -2.37 0.64 -20.75
N PHE A 254 -1.38 0.06 -20.08
CA PHE A 254 -1.52 -0.26 -18.65
C PHE A 254 -1.88 0.98 -17.81
N ILE A 255 -1.23 2.13 -18.03
CA ILE A 255 -1.58 3.37 -17.29
C ILE A 255 -2.96 3.91 -17.69
N GLN A 256 -3.35 3.81 -18.96
CA GLN A 256 -4.65 4.30 -19.44
C GLN A 256 -5.82 3.37 -19.04
N ASP A 257 -5.61 2.06 -19.12
CA ASP A 257 -6.53 1.01 -18.68
C ASP A 257 -6.62 1.02 -17.14
N TYR A 258 -5.51 1.21 -16.42
CA TYR A 258 -5.53 1.39 -14.96
C TYR A 258 -6.19 2.72 -14.56
N ALA A 259 -6.01 3.80 -15.33
CA ALA A 259 -6.71 5.07 -15.09
C ALA A 259 -8.21 4.97 -15.37
N LEU A 260 -8.63 4.23 -16.39
CA LEU A 260 -10.04 3.96 -16.69
C LEU A 260 -10.65 2.99 -15.66
N GLU A 261 -9.94 1.93 -15.27
CA GLU A 261 -10.35 0.99 -14.21
C GLU A 261 -10.49 1.71 -12.87
N THR A 262 -9.61 2.64 -12.52
CA THR A 262 -9.70 3.38 -11.25
C THR A 262 -10.82 4.42 -11.23
N VAL A 263 -11.21 4.99 -12.38
CA VAL A 263 -12.37 5.90 -12.47
C VAL A 263 -13.68 5.12 -12.44
N ASP A 264 -13.79 4.01 -13.16
CA ASP A 264 -14.97 3.15 -13.15
C ASP A 264 -15.20 2.48 -11.79
N LEU A 265 -14.13 2.05 -11.11
CA LEU A 265 -14.23 1.49 -9.76
C LEU A 265 -14.70 2.54 -8.74
N ARG A 266 -14.28 3.81 -8.86
CA ARG A 266 -14.75 4.90 -7.99
C ARG A 266 -16.22 5.20 -8.21
N ASN A 267 -16.65 5.32 -9.46
CA ASN A 267 -18.07 5.52 -9.80
C ASN A 267 -18.94 4.34 -9.31
N LEU A 268 -18.40 3.12 -9.37
CA LEU A 268 -19.06 1.94 -8.82
C LEU A 268 -19.10 1.95 -7.29
N GLU A 269 -18.04 2.40 -6.62
CA GLU A 269 -17.98 2.61 -5.17
C GLU A 269 -19.03 3.64 -4.71
N GLU A 270 -19.21 4.73 -5.46
CA GLU A 270 -20.24 5.74 -5.19
C GLU A 270 -21.65 5.13 -5.30
N ASN A 271 -21.96 4.44 -6.40
CA ASN A 271 -23.25 3.76 -6.59
C ASN A 271 -23.52 2.69 -5.53
N PHE A 272 -22.48 1.94 -5.13
CA PHE A 272 -22.59 0.95 -4.05
C PHE A 272 -22.90 1.64 -2.72
N THR A 273 -22.24 2.76 -2.41
CA THR A 273 -22.46 3.53 -1.19
C THR A 273 -23.89 4.05 -1.12
N GLU A 274 -24.40 4.63 -2.21
CA GLU A 274 -25.77 5.14 -2.31
C GLU A 274 -26.79 4.02 -2.10
N TYR A 275 -26.64 2.90 -2.80
CA TYR A 275 -27.50 1.74 -2.63
C TYR A 275 -27.49 1.18 -1.20
N PHE A 276 -26.30 1.01 -0.63
CA PHE A 276 -26.14 0.45 0.70
C PHE A 276 -26.74 1.38 1.76
N HIS A 277 -26.60 2.69 1.61
CA HIS A 277 -27.22 3.65 2.50
C HIS A 277 -28.76 3.68 2.35
N GLU A 278 -29.26 3.80 1.11
CA GLU A 278 -30.70 3.97 0.86
C GLU A 278 -31.53 2.70 1.05
N ILE A 279 -31.01 1.52 0.70
CA ILE A 279 -31.80 0.28 0.69
C ILE A 279 -31.52 -0.57 1.91
N ILE A 280 -30.25 -0.66 2.32
CA ILE A 280 -29.83 -1.56 3.40
C ILE A 280 -29.97 -0.86 4.74
N ILE A 281 -29.38 0.32 4.90
CA ILE A 281 -29.36 1.00 6.20
C ILE A 281 -30.72 1.59 6.56
N SER A 282 -31.41 2.25 5.61
CA SER A 282 -32.70 2.91 5.89
C SER A 282 -33.78 1.96 6.44
N LYS A 283 -33.72 0.69 6.01
CA LYS A 283 -34.63 -0.37 6.45
C LYS A 283 -34.18 -1.07 7.72
N LEU A 284 -32.86 -1.13 7.96
CA LEU A 284 -32.26 -1.86 9.08
C LEU A 284 -32.88 -1.45 10.42
N ALA A 285 -33.04 -0.15 10.67
CA ALA A 285 -33.62 0.38 11.90
C ALA A 285 -35.06 -0.14 12.14
N ASN A 286 -35.90 -0.14 11.10
CA ASN A 286 -37.28 -0.62 11.21
C ASN A 286 -37.34 -2.14 11.37
N GLU A 287 -36.49 -2.86 10.64
CA GLU A 287 -36.44 -4.31 10.68
C GLU A 287 -35.83 -4.84 11.99
N MET A 288 -34.95 -4.09 12.66
CA MET A 288 -34.53 -4.36 14.03
C MET A 288 -35.69 -4.25 15.03
N LYS A 289 -36.68 -3.36 14.79
CA LYS A 289 -37.88 -3.25 15.66
C LYS A 289 -38.91 -4.35 15.39
N SER A 290 -39.15 -4.69 14.14
CA SER A 290 -40.20 -5.66 13.76
C SER A 290 -39.73 -7.11 13.68
N GLY A 291 -38.41 -7.33 13.57
CA GLY A 291 -37.84 -8.59 13.11
C GLY A 291 -38.12 -8.83 11.62
N ILE A 292 -37.51 -9.88 11.07
CA ILE A 292 -37.69 -10.32 9.67
C ILE A 292 -38.09 -11.80 9.67
N PRO A 293 -39.41 -12.10 9.73
CA PRO A 293 -39.90 -13.48 9.82
C PRO A 293 -39.46 -14.35 8.63
N ALA A 294 -39.39 -13.79 7.42
CA ALA A 294 -38.98 -14.50 6.21
C ALA A 294 -37.53 -15.04 6.26
N MET A 295 -36.67 -14.43 7.09
CA MET A 295 -35.28 -14.85 7.29
C MET A 295 -35.07 -15.52 8.67
N SER A 296 -36.15 -15.77 9.41
CA SER A 296 -36.10 -16.26 10.80
C SER A 296 -35.27 -15.35 11.73
N ILE A 297 -35.27 -14.04 11.46
CA ILE A 297 -34.58 -13.05 12.29
C ILE A 297 -35.62 -12.47 13.26
N PRO A 298 -35.47 -12.66 14.59
CA PRO A 298 -36.39 -12.09 15.56
C PRO A 298 -36.22 -10.57 15.70
N PRO A 299 -37.18 -9.85 16.31
CA PRO A 299 -36.98 -8.47 16.73
C PRO A 299 -35.75 -8.34 17.62
N MET A 300 -34.93 -7.32 17.35
CA MET A 300 -33.68 -7.02 18.07
C MET A 300 -33.77 -5.79 18.95
N ASP A 301 -34.91 -5.10 18.99
CA ASP A 301 -35.11 -3.98 19.90
C ASP A 301 -36.48 -4.11 20.59
N PRO A 302 -36.55 -4.69 21.80
CA PRO A 302 -35.43 -5.12 22.64
C PRO A 302 -34.80 -6.47 22.24
N LEU A 303 -33.46 -6.55 22.23
CA LEU A 303 -32.71 -7.80 22.10
C LEU A 303 -32.70 -8.51 23.46
N ARG A 304 -33.07 -9.79 23.47
CA ARG A 304 -33.07 -10.63 24.68
C ARG A 304 -32.01 -11.70 24.54
N LEU A 305 -31.05 -11.71 25.45
CA LEU A 305 -29.98 -12.70 25.47
C LEU A 305 -30.35 -13.86 26.40
N ASN A 306 -29.77 -15.03 26.13
CA ASN A 306 -29.86 -16.18 27.02
C ASN A 306 -29.11 -15.93 28.33
N GLU A 307 -29.34 -16.79 29.34
CA GLU A 307 -28.57 -16.76 30.60
C GLU A 307 -27.07 -16.87 30.31
N ILE A 308 -26.29 -15.91 30.81
CA ILE A 308 -24.84 -15.88 30.66
C ILE A 308 -24.20 -16.33 31.98
N LYS A 309 -23.40 -17.40 31.92
CA LYS A 309 -22.58 -17.88 33.03
C LYS A 309 -21.13 -17.81 32.63
N VAL A 310 -20.37 -16.92 33.26
CA VAL A 310 -18.93 -16.81 33.02
C VAL A 310 -18.20 -17.12 34.32
N GLU A 311 -17.21 -18.00 34.23
CA GLU A 311 -16.25 -18.24 35.31
C GLU A 311 -14.88 -17.69 34.93
N PRO A 312 -14.69 -16.36 34.80
CA PRO A 312 -13.40 -15.84 34.39
C PRO A 312 -12.35 -16.15 35.46
N ASN A 313 -11.24 -16.73 35.02
CA ASN A 313 -10.09 -16.96 35.87
C ASN A 313 -9.24 -15.68 35.90
N ILE A 314 -9.49 -14.83 36.89
CA ILE A 314 -8.75 -13.59 37.09
C ILE A 314 -7.69 -13.88 38.16
N ALA A 315 -6.41 -13.75 37.79
CA ALA A 315 -5.29 -13.93 38.73
C ALA A 315 -5.25 -15.29 39.47
N ASN A 316 -5.58 -16.39 38.80
CA ASN A 316 -5.67 -17.75 39.37
C ASN A 316 -6.78 -17.93 40.43
N GLU A 317 -7.76 -17.02 40.48
CA GLU A 317 -8.92 -17.10 41.36
C GLU A 317 -10.21 -17.26 40.55
N LYS A 318 -11.12 -18.08 41.07
CA LYS A 318 -12.41 -18.35 40.43
C LYS A 318 -13.38 -17.23 40.77
N PHE A 319 -13.74 -16.47 39.75
CA PHE A 319 -14.78 -15.47 39.82
C PHE A 319 -16.00 -16.04 39.10
N THR A 320 -17.19 -15.99 39.70
CA THR A 320 -18.43 -16.49 39.06
C THR A 320 -19.38 -15.33 38.79
N ILE A 321 -19.79 -15.18 37.54
CA ILE A 321 -20.73 -14.17 37.07
C ILE A 321 -21.91 -14.89 36.45
N HIS A 322 -23.09 -14.67 37.00
CA HIS A 322 -24.35 -15.17 36.49
C HIS A 322 -25.24 -13.99 36.11
N LEU A 323 -25.60 -13.88 34.83
CA LEU A 323 -26.49 -12.84 34.32
C LEU A 323 -27.75 -13.47 33.75
N ASN A 324 -28.91 -12.99 34.22
CA ASN A 324 -30.23 -13.48 33.87
C ASN A 324 -31.14 -12.35 33.41
N ASN A 325 -32.19 -12.68 32.66
CA ASN A 325 -33.18 -11.74 32.13
C ASN A 325 -32.52 -10.53 31.44
N ILE A 326 -31.56 -10.79 30.55
CA ILE A 326 -30.81 -9.74 29.87
C ILE A 326 -31.65 -9.17 28.74
N GLU A 327 -31.89 -7.86 28.79
CA GLU A 327 -32.63 -7.12 27.79
C GLU A 327 -31.81 -5.90 27.35
N VAL A 328 -31.66 -5.68 26.05
CA VAL A 328 -30.92 -4.56 25.45
C VAL A 328 -31.86 -3.75 24.56
N LYS A 329 -31.96 -2.44 24.80
CA LYS A 329 -32.82 -1.49 24.08
C LYS A 329 -32.00 -0.41 23.40
N GLY A 330 -32.52 0.12 22.28
CA GLY A 330 -31.94 1.24 21.54
C GLY A 330 -31.04 0.85 20.35
N LEU A 331 -31.02 -0.43 19.99
CA LEU A 331 -30.27 -0.92 18.82
C LEU A 331 -30.86 -0.39 17.50
N SER A 332 -32.14 -0.06 17.48
CA SER A 332 -32.82 0.46 16.31
C SER A 332 -32.65 1.96 16.08
N ASP A 333 -32.13 2.70 17.06
CA ASP A 333 -31.87 4.15 16.96
C ASP A 333 -30.50 4.44 16.29
N LEU A 334 -30.02 3.53 15.43
CA LEU A 334 -28.70 3.60 14.82
C LEU A 334 -28.60 4.71 13.76
N GLU A 335 -27.42 5.32 13.68
CA GLU A 335 -27.04 6.31 12.68
C GLU A 335 -25.74 5.87 11.98
N VAL A 336 -25.67 6.00 10.65
CA VAL A 336 -24.42 5.72 9.92
C VAL A 336 -23.52 6.95 9.98
N GLN A 337 -22.34 6.78 10.57
CA GLN A 337 -21.32 7.83 10.66
C GLN A 337 -20.31 7.76 9.51
N ASP A 338 -19.98 6.55 9.04
CA ASP A 338 -19.05 6.35 7.94
C ASP A 338 -19.40 5.06 7.20
N LEU A 339 -19.42 5.12 5.87
CA LEU A 339 -19.61 3.98 5.00
C LEU A 339 -18.72 4.17 3.77
N ARG A 340 -17.65 3.37 3.69
CA ARG A 340 -16.67 3.48 2.60
C ARG A 340 -16.39 2.11 2.01
N PRO A 341 -16.98 1.78 0.85
CA PRO A 341 -16.54 0.64 0.07
C PRO A 341 -15.16 0.93 -0.55
N ARG A 342 -14.32 -0.09 -0.57
CA ARG A 342 -13.05 -0.16 -1.27
C ARG A 342 -13.08 -1.43 -2.11
N LEU A 343 -13.71 -1.34 -3.28
CA LEU A 343 -13.91 -2.48 -4.17
C LEU A 343 -12.58 -3.00 -4.73
N ASN A 344 -11.55 -2.14 -4.80
CA ASN A 344 -10.17 -2.53 -5.12
C ASN A 344 -9.52 -3.54 -4.17
N SER A 345 -10.06 -3.67 -2.95
CA SER A 345 -9.60 -4.60 -1.93
C SER A 345 -10.74 -5.48 -1.43
N LEU A 346 -11.89 -5.41 -2.12
CA LEU A 346 -13.13 -6.08 -1.78
C LEU A 346 -13.47 -5.90 -0.29
N LYS A 347 -13.39 -4.68 0.22
CA LYS A 347 -13.63 -4.38 1.64
C LYS A 347 -14.64 -3.24 1.79
N VAL A 348 -15.50 -3.33 2.79
CA VAL A 348 -16.40 -2.22 3.18
C VAL A 348 -16.09 -1.85 4.61
N ARG A 349 -15.83 -0.56 4.85
CA ARG A 349 -15.72 -0.02 6.20
C ARG A 349 -17.04 0.59 6.60
N LEU A 350 -17.51 0.20 7.77
CA LEU A 350 -18.79 0.62 8.33
C LEU A 350 -18.56 1.18 9.73
N ALA A 351 -19.12 2.35 10.00
CA ALA A 351 -19.19 2.94 11.33
C ALA A 351 -20.64 3.30 11.67
N LEU A 352 -21.17 2.67 12.70
CA LEU A 352 -22.53 2.87 13.21
C LEU A 352 -22.48 3.54 14.57
N LEU A 353 -23.26 4.59 14.77
CA LEU A 353 -23.45 5.25 16.06
C LEU A 353 -24.82 4.88 16.62
N PHE A 354 -24.84 4.39 17.84
CA PHE A 354 -26.04 4.22 18.64
C PHE A 354 -26.06 5.34 19.69
N PRO A 355 -26.95 6.35 19.55
CA PRO A 355 -26.97 7.51 20.44
C PRO A 355 -27.18 7.11 21.89
N LYS A 356 -28.00 6.08 22.14
CA LYS A 356 -28.27 5.56 23.47
C LYS A 356 -28.58 4.06 23.44
N LEU A 357 -27.82 3.27 24.20
CA LEU A 357 -28.11 1.87 24.46
C LEU A 357 -28.41 1.66 25.94
N ILE A 358 -29.45 0.89 26.25
CA ILE A 358 -29.84 0.58 27.63
C ILE A 358 -29.89 -0.94 27.78
N SER A 359 -29.04 -1.49 28.64
CA SER A 359 -29.06 -2.90 29.00
C SER A 359 -29.56 -3.06 30.44
N THR A 360 -30.48 -4.00 30.65
CA THR A 360 -30.96 -4.39 31.97
C THR A 360 -30.77 -5.89 32.17
N CYS A 361 -30.26 -6.29 33.33
CA CYS A 361 -30.12 -7.70 33.69
C CYS A 361 -30.22 -7.90 35.21
N LEU A 362 -30.53 -9.11 35.63
CA LEU A 362 -30.31 -9.59 36.98
C LEU A 362 -28.90 -10.16 37.04
N PHE A 363 -28.08 -9.69 37.98
CA PHE A 363 -26.72 -10.18 38.17
C PHE A 363 -26.60 -10.89 39.51
N ASN A 364 -25.84 -11.98 39.53
CA ASN A 364 -25.34 -12.60 40.73
C ASN A 364 -23.84 -12.84 40.52
N VAL A 365 -23.04 -12.13 41.30
CA VAL A 365 -21.59 -12.15 41.23
C VAL A 365 -21.03 -12.57 42.57
N ASN A 366 -20.15 -13.55 42.53
CA ASN A 366 -19.44 -14.04 43.70
C ASN A 366 -18.00 -14.36 43.31
N GLY A 367 -17.06 -13.79 44.04
CA GLY A 367 -15.64 -14.04 43.85
C GLY A 367 -14.80 -13.26 44.83
N SER A 368 -13.51 -13.54 44.81
CA SER A 368 -12.50 -12.73 45.48
C SER A 368 -11.50 -12.29 44.43
N ILE A 369 -11.02 -11.05 44.53
CA ILE A 369 -9.93 -10.54 43.73
C ILE A 369 -8.69 -10.52 44.62
N TYR A 370 -7.68 -11.34 44.29
CA TYR A 370 -6.43 -11.52 45.04
C TYR A 370 -6.61 -11.94 46.51
N LYS A 371 -7.69 -12.63 46.88
CA LYS A 371 -8.08 -12.95 48.28
C LYS A 371 -8.21 -11.74 49.22
N LEU A 372 -8.21 -10.53 48.68
CA LEU A 372 -8.17 -9.28 49.46
C LEU A 372 -9.48 -8.51 49.35
N ILE A 373 -10.19 -8.64 48.22
CA ILE A 373 -11.44 -7.95 47.94
C ILE A 373 -12.49 -9.00 47.63
N ASP A 374 -13.38 -9.25 48.58
CA ASP A 374 -14.55 -10.10 48.36
C ASP A 374 -15.58 -9.31 47.57
N VAL A 375 -15.74 -9.66 46.29
CA VAL A 375 -16.72 -9.06 45.41
C VAL A 375 -17.94 -9.97 45.41
N ARG A 376 -18.93 -9.60 46.21
CA ARG A 376 -20.23 -10.28 46.27
C ARG A 376 -21.33 -9.26 46.02
N GLY A 377 -22.23 -9.59 45.11
CA GLY A 377 -23.37 -8.75 44.81
C GLY A 377 -24.42 -9.51 44.02
N GLU A 378 -25.68 -9.37 44.43
CA GLU A 378 -26.84 -9.88 43.72
C GLU A 378 -27.88 -8.77 43.61
N GLY A 379 -28.53 -8.64 42.46
CA GLY A 379 -29.56 -7.65 42.27
C GLY A 379 -29.79 -7.32 40.81
N GLN A 380 -30.43 -6.18 40.56
CA GLN A 380 -30.70 -5.71 39.21
C GLN A 380 -29.64 -4.68 38.78
N ALA A 381 -29.09 -4.86 37.58
CA ALA A 381 -28.18 -3.91 36.94
C ALA A 381 -28.88 -3.24 35.76
N ARG A 382 -28.75 -1.92 35.68
CA ARG A 382 -29.13 -1.11 34.53
C ARG A 382 -27.90 -0.35 34.03
N LEU A 383 -27.49 -0.65 32.81
CA LEU A 383 -26.35 -0.04 32.13
C LEU A 383 -26.87 0.86 31.02
N GLU A 384 -26.54 2.15 31.06
CA GLU A 384 -26.89 3.14 30.04
C GLU A 384 -25.61 3.64 29.36
N TYR A 385 -25.54 3.46 28.05
CA TYR A 385 -24.43 3.88 27.22
C TYR A 385 -24.88 5.01 26.30
N ASN A 386 -24.11 6.09 26.24
CA ASN A 386 -24.39 7.19 25.33
C ASN A 386 -23.30 7.29 24.25
N ASN A 387 -23.74 7.49 23.01
CA ASN A 387 -22.91 7.61 21.82
C ASN A 387 -21.98 6.39 21.62
N VAL A 388 -22.57 5.20 21.53
CA VAL A 388 -21.82 3.97 21.25
C VAL A 388 -21.49 3.92 19.77
N LEU A 389 -20.22 4.05 19.42
CA LEU A 389 -19.71 3.99 18.06
C LEU A 389 -19.11 2.61 17.81
N VAL A 390 -19.70 1.87 16.88
CA VAL A 390 -19.26 0.55 16.44
C VAL A 390 -18.61 0.70 15.08
N ARG A 391 -17.36 0.24 14.95
CA ARG A 391 -16.63 0.22 13.66
C ARG A 391 -16.30 -1.22 13.27
N ALA A 392 -16.66 -1.59 12.06
CA ALA A 392 -16.39 -2.90 11.50
C ALA A 392 -15.82 -2.79 10.07
N GLN A 393 -15.04 -3.79 9.69
CA GLN A 393 -14.61 -3.98 8.30
C GLN A 393 -15.19 -5.30 7.81
N LEU A 394 -15.89 -5.25 6.69
CA LEU A 394 -16.54 -6.38 6.05
C LEU A 394 -15.75 -6.75 4.80
N ASP A 395 -15.38 -8.01 4.67
CA ASP A 395 -14.73 -8.55 3.48
C ASP A 395 -15.78 -9.06 2.49
N LEU A 396 -15.66 -8.64 1.24
CA LEU A 396 -16.56 -8.98 0.16
C LEU A 396 -15.96 -10.04 -0.77
N ALA A 397 -16.84 -10.86 -1.34
CA ALA A 397 -16.66 -11.59 -2.58
C ALA A 397 -17.56 -10.97 -3.65
N TYR A 398 -17.12 -11.09 -4.90
CA TYR A 398 -17.96 -10.80 -6.05
C TYR A 398 -18.16 -12.09 -6.86
N GLU A 399 -19.37 -12.63 -6.81
CA GLU A 399 -19.75 -13.90 -7.44
C GLU A 399 -21.11 -13.73 -8.13
N ASN A 400 -21.29 -14.36 -9.30
CA ASN A 400 -22.56 -14.34 -10.05
C ASN A 400 -23.14 -12.92 -10.29
N ARG A 401 -22.28 -11.93 -10.55
CA ARG A 401 -22.63 -10.51 -10.71
C ARG A 401 -23.24 -9.82 -9.46
N THR A 402 -23.01 -10.37 -8.27
CA THR A 402 -23.50 -9.84 -6.99
C THR A 402 -22.39 -9.80 -5.95
N PHE A 403 -22.51 -8.88 -4.98
CA PHE A 403 -21.60 -8.84 -3.83
C PHE A 403 -22.11 -9.71 -2.69
N LYS A 404 -21.19 -10.34 -1.97
CA LYS A 404 -21.47 -11.12 -0.77
C LYS A 404 -20.41 -10.82 0.29
N ILE A 405 -20.81 -10.61 1.52
CA ILE A 405 -19.91 -10.53 2.68
C ILE A 405 -19.51 -11.96 3.07
N ILE A 406 -18.20 -12.22 3.07
CA ILE A 406 -17.61 -13.53 3.42
C ILE A 406 -17.22 -13.57 4.89
N SER A 407 -16.67 -12.47 5.39
CA SER A 407 -16.20 -12.34 6.77
C SER A 407 -16.32 -10.90 7.26
N SER A 408 -16.40 -10.72 8.57
CA SER A 408 -16.26 -9.45 9.26
C SER A 408 -15.08 -9.52 10.23
N ASP A 409 -14.30 -8.45 10.30
CA ASP A 409 -13.35 -8.27 11.41
C ASP A 409 -14.16 -8.02 12.71
N SER A 410 -13.63 -8.45 13.86
CA SER A 410 -14.26 -8.20 15.17
C SER A 410 -14.53 -6.69 15.35
N PRO A 411 -15.78 -6.28 15.63
CA PRO A 411 -16.14 -4.87 15.65
C PRO A 411 -15.45 -4.15 16.81
N MET A 412 -14.86 -2.99 16.50
CA MET A 412 -14.31 -2.10 17.52
C MET A 412 -15.43 -1.23 18.09
N ILE A 413 -15.76 -1.43 19.36
CA ILE A 413 -16.81 -0.69 20.05
C ILE A 413 -16.18 0.37 20.94
N ASP A 414 -16.55 1.62 20.71
CA ASP A 414 -16.22 2.73 21.59
C ASP A 414 -17.50 3.40 22.11
N PHE A 415 -17.46 4.10 23.25
CA PHE A 415 -18.55 4.96 23.72
C PHE A 415 -18.03 6.22 24.41
N ASN A 416 -18.87 7.25 24.56
CA ASN A 416 -18.45 8.50 25.22
C ASN A 416 -18.65 8.46 26.74
N THR A 417 -19.80 7.99 27.19
CA THR A 417 -20.13 7.87 28.62
C THR A 417 -20.93 6.60 28.86
N ALA A 418 -20.67 5.95 29.99
CA ALA A 418 -21.45 4.82 30.49
C ALA A 418 -21.89 5.14 31.92
N LYS A 419 -23.16 4.86 32.23
CA LYS A 419 -23.74 4.99 33.55
C LYS A 419 -24.26 3.63 33.97
N ILE A 420 -23.86 3.17 35.15
CA ILE A 420 -24.25 1.87 35.68
C ILE A 420 -24.99 2.12 36.99
N VAL A 421 -26.21 1.60 37.06
CA VAL A 421 -27.05 1.66 38.26
C VAL A 421 -27.25 0.24 38.72
N LEU A 422 -26.72 -0.07 39.90
CA LEU A 422 -26.93 -1.35 40.57
C LEU A 422 -27.95 -1.13 41.68
N THR A 423 -29.00 -1.94 41.69
CA THR A 423 -30.00 -1.99 42.76
C THR A 423 -29.91 -3.35 43.43
N ASP A 424 -29.41 -3.34 44.66
CA ASP A 424 -29.32 -4.52 45.52
C ASP A 424 -30.71 -4.78 46.15
N GLU A 425 -31.24 -5.99 45.98
CA GLU A 425 -32.55 -6.36 46.52
C GLU A 425 -32.49 -6.72 48.02
N ASN A 426 -31.29 -6.94 48.58
CA ASN A 426 -31.09 -7.46 49.93
C ASN A 426 -30.38 -6.47 50.84
N LYS A 427 -30.94 -5.28 51.17
CA LYS A 427 -30.47 -4.47 52.32
C LYS A 427 -31.43 -3.31 52.70
N GLU A 428 -32.50 -3.62 53.44
CA GLU A 428 -33.08 -2.68 54.41
C GLU A 428 -32.18 -2.66 55.66
N GLY A 429 -31.17 -1.79 55.70
CA GLY A 429 -30.36 -1.61 56.89
C GLY A 429 -29.00 -0.95 56.64
N LEU A 430 -28.83 0.26 57.22
CA LEU A 430 -27.60 1.02 57.45
C LEU A 430 -26.29 0.45 56.87
N GLU A 431 -25.89 0.93 55.68
CA GLU A 431 -24.49 0.96 55.25
C GLU A 431 -24.15 2.30 54.57
N THR A 432 -22.97 2.82 54.89
CA THR A 432 -22.37 4.09 54.48
C THR A 432 -22.16 4.19 52.96
N GLU A 433 -22.38 5.38 52.37
CA GLU A 433 -22.28 5.68 50.93
C GLU A 433 -20.97 5.22 50.26
N SER A 434 -19.88 5.05 51.02
CA SER A 434 -18.58 4.58 50.54
C SER A 434 -18.59 3.15 50.00
N THR A 435 -19.40 2.24 50.57
CA THR A 435 -19.41 0.82 50.17
C THR A 435 -20.18 0.58 48.86
N LYS A 436 -21.22 1.40 48.59
CA LYS A 436 -21.99 1.39 47.33
C LYS A 436 -21.17 1.87 46.12
N GLN A 437 -20.25 2.81 46.31
CA GLN A 437 -19.39 3.30 45.24
C GLN A 437 -18.33 2.27 44.81
N VAL A 438 -17.80 1.50 45.75
CA VAL A 438 -16.76 0.49 45.49
C VAL A 438 -17.30 -0.65 44.61
N THR A 439 -18.44 -1.25 44.98
CA THR A 439 -19.06 -2.35 44.20
C THR A 439 -19.48 -1.92 42.79
N ALA A 440 -20.00 -0.70 42.61
CA ALA A 440 -20.37 -0.20 41.28
C ALA A 440 -19.15 0.08 40.38
N SER A 441 -18.05 0.59 40.96
CA SER A 441 -16.81 0.87 40.22
C SER A 441 -16.06 -0.39 39.77
N GLU A 442 -16.19 -1.49 40.53
CA GLU A 442 -15.50 -2.76 40.26
C GLU A 442 -16.32 -3.70 39.37
N LEU A 443 -17.63 -3.85 39.63
CA LEU A 443 -18.52 -4.72 38.85
C LEU A 443 -18.88 -4.13 37.48
N GLY A 444 -18.95 -2.81 37.39
CA GLY A 444 -19.42 -2.12 36.20
C GLY A 444 -18.64 -2.45 34.92
N PRO A 445 -17.30 -2.27 34.89
CA PRO A 445 -16.48 -2.61 33.73
C PRO A 445 -16.54 -4.09 33.35
N LEU A 446 -16.66 -4.98 34.35
CA LEU A 446 -16.73 -6.42 34.15
C LEU A 446 -18.05 -6.84 33.49
N LEU A 447 -19.17 -6.33 33.99
CA LEU A 447 -20.49 -6.52 33.40
C LEU A 447 -20.56 -5.95 31.97
N PHE A 448 -19.92 -4.80 31.74
CA PHE A 448 -19.81 -4.22 30.40
C PHE A 448 -19.13 -5.18 29.42
N TRP A 449 -17.92 -5.67 29.73
CA TRP A 449 -17.17 -6.53 28.82
C TRP A 449 -17.91 -7.83 28.52
N VAL A 450 -18.49 -8.46 29.55
CA VAL A 450 -19.25 -9.70 29.39
C VAL A 450 -20.47 -9.47 28.49
N LEU A 451 -21.24 -8.40 28.74
CA LEU A 451 -22.42 -8.10 27.94
C LEU A 451 -22.06 -7.68 26.51
N ALA A 452 -21.05 -6.84 26.32
CA ALA A 452 -20.65 -6.35 25.01
C ALA A 452 -20.19 -7.50 24.08
N ASP A 453 -19.39 -8.44 24.59
CA ASP A 453 -18.91 -9.59 23.83
C ASP A 453 -20.08 -10.49 23.36
N HIS A 454 -21.03 -10.78 24.26
CA HIS A 454 -22.18 -11.63 23.92
C HIS A 454 -23.20 -10.92 23.02
N ILE A 455 -23.41 -9.61 23.19
CA ILE A 455 -24.26 -8.82 22.29
C ILE A 455 -23.71 -8.84 20.87
N VAL A 456 -22.38 -8.69 20.70
CA VAL A 456 -21.74 -8.75 19.38
C VAL A 456 -21.94 -10.12 18.74
N GLN A 457 -21.66 -11.20 19.47
CA GLN A 457 -21.80 -12.56 18.96
C GLN A 457 -23.23 -12.87 18.52
N ASP A 458 -24.24 -12.46 19.30
CA ASP A 458 -25.65 -12.72 18.97
C ASP A 458 -26.13 -11.85 17.80
N ILE A 459 -25.62 -10.64 17.60
CA ILE A 459 -26.05 -9.74 16.52
C ILE A 459 -25.36 -10.06 15.18
N ASP A 460 -24.08 -10.45 15.22
CA ASP A 460 -23.24 -10.60 14.02
C ASP A 460 -23.83 -11.59 13.00
N GLU A 461 -24.35 -12.74 13.45
CA GLU A 461 -24.95 -13.75 12.56
C GLU A 461 -26.15 -13.20 11.79
N TYR A 462 -27.04 -12.49 12.49
CA TYR A 462 -28.25 -11.94 11.89
C TYR A 462 -27.96 -10.74 10.99
N LEU A 463 -27.02 -9.87 11.35
CA LEU A 463 -26.58 -8.77 10.50
C LEU A 463 -25.93 -9.29 9.22
N LEU A 464 -25.09 -10.32 9.31
CA LEU A 464 -24.48 -10.94 8.14
C LEU A 464 -25.55 -11.51 7.20
N LYS A 465 -26.57 -12.19 7.75
CA LYS A 465 -27.70 -12.73 6.97
C LYS A 465 -28.51 -11.62 6.30
N TYR A 466 -28.83 -10.56 7.04
CA TYR A 466 -29.55 -9.39 6.54
C TYR A 466 -28.80 -8.69 5.41
N PHE A 467 -27.52 -8.36 5.63
CA PHE A 467 -26.71 -7.67 4.64
C PHE A 467 -26.55 -8.50 3.37
N ASN A 468 -26.22 -9.79 3.49
CA ASN A 468 -26.08 -10.66 2.33
C ASN A 468 -27.38 -10.79 1.53
N ASN A 469 -28.54 -10.92 2.18
CA ASN A 469 -29.80 -11.02 1.46
C ASN A 469 -30.15 -9.76 0.66
N ASN A 470 -29.84 -8.58 1.20
CA ASN A 470 -30.06 -7.33 0.49
C ASN A 470 -28.99 -7.05 -0.57
N LEU A 471 -27.74 -7.46 -0.36
CA LEU A 471 -26.66 -7.31 -1.36
C LEU A 471 -26.90 -8.15 -2.63
N LEU A 472 -27.64 -9.27 -2.54
CA LEU A 472 -28.08 -10.04 -3.71
C LEU A 472 -28.95 -9.23 -4.68
N LEU A 473 -29.63 -8.20 -4.20
CA LEU A 473 -30.49 -7.33 -5.00
C LEU A 473 -29.68 -6.23 -5.72
N PHE A 474 -28.44 -5.97 -5.30
CA PHE A 474 -27.55 -5.04 -5.97
C PHE A 474 -26.91 -5.69 -7.19
N LYS A 475 -27.42 -5.35 -8.38
CA LYS A 475 -26.83 -5.76 -9.65
C LYS A 475 -25.89 -4.69 -10.15
N VAL A 476 -24.63 -5.05 -10.40
CA VAL A 476 -23.66 -4.12 -11.00
C VAL A 476 -24.09 -3.82 -12.45
N PRO A 477 -24.31 -2.53 -12.82
CA PRO A 477 -24.67 -2.16 -14.17
C PRO A 477 -23.61 -2.56 -15.20
N GLU A 478 -24.03 -3.02 -16.39
CA GLU A 478 -23.10 -3.45 -17.46
C GLU A 478 -22.22 -2.31 -18.00
N THR A 479 -22.58 -1.05 -17.70
CA THR A 479 -21.76 0.13 -17.98
C THR A 479 -20.39 0.07 -17.30
N PHE A 480 -20.24 -0.69 -16.22
CA PHE A 480 -18.98 -0.89 -15.49
C PHE A 480 -18.22 -2.16 -15.93
N LYS A 481 -18.32 -2.55 -17.21
CA LYS A 481 -17.70 -3.78 -17.75
C LYS A 481 -16.21 -3.95 -17.40
N PRO A 482 -15.35 -2.91 -17.44
CA PRO A 482 -13.95 -3.04 -17.01
C PRO A 482 -13.82 -3.40 -15.53
N ALA A 483 -14.54 -2.69 -14.65
CA ALA A 483 -14.55 -2.97 -13.22
C ALA A 483 -15.14 -4.35 -12.88
N ILE A 484 -16.19 -4.79 -13.58
CA ILE A 484 -16.75 -6.16 -13.45
C ILE A 484 -15.68 -7.20 -13.81
N THR A 485 -14.98 -7.00 -14.93
CA THR A 485 -13.93 -7.93 -15.40
C THR A 485 -12.80 -8.00 -14.38
N TRP A 486 -12.40 -6.86 -13.83
CA TRP A 486 -11.39 -6.75 -12.78
C TRP A 486 -11.83 -7.48 -11.48
N LEU A 487 -13.07 -7.28 -11.03
CA LEU A 487 -13.62 -7.93 -9.84
C LEU A 487 -13.68 -9.46 -9.98
N MET A 488 -14.14 -9.95 -11.14
CA MET A 488 -14.26 -11.39 -11.43
C MET A 488 -12.89 -12.09 -11.47
N ASN A 489 -11.87 -11.44 -12.05
CA ASN A 489 -10.52 -11.99 -12.11
C ASN A 489 -9.87 -12.11 -10.73
N ARG A 490 -10.26 -11.27 -9.77
CA ARG A 490 -9.67 -11.23 -8.42
C ARG A 490 -10.42 -12.11 -7.41
N SER A 491 -11.72 -12.33 -7.61
CA SER A 491 -12.52 -13.26 -6.78
C SER A 491 -12.34 -14.73 -7.16
N GLY A 492 -11.58 -15.05 -8.22
CA GLY A 492 -11.29 -16.42 -8.65
C GLY A 492 -12.36 -17.04 -9.56
N GLY A 493 -13.29 -16.24 -10.09
CA GLY A 493 -14.40 -16.70 -10.91
C GLY A 493 -14.06 -16.85 -12.40
N ASN A 494 -13.31 -17.89 -12.78
CA ASN A 494 -13.32 -18.35 -14.17
C ASN A 494 -14.59 -19.15 -14.43
N ASN A 495 -15.65 -18.49 -14.90
CA ASN A 495 -16.75 -19.11 -15.65
C ASN A 495 -17.26 -18.11 -16.68
N GLN A 496 -16.77 -18.23 -17.92
CA GLN A 496 -17.49 -17.71 -19.08
C GLN A 496 -18.75 -18.55 -19.25
N GLY A 497 -19.90 -18.00 -18.88
CA GLY A 497 -21.20 -18.47 -19.36
C GLY A 497 -21.57 -17.67 -20.60
N ASP A 498 -21.38 -18.27 -21.77
CA ASP A 498 -22.06 -17.86 -23.00
C ASP A 498 -23.57 -18.09 -22.83
N ASP A 499 -24.36 -17.13 -23.33
CA ASP A 499 -25.80 -17.25 -23.54
C ASP A 499 -26.10 -18.46 -24.43
N GLN A 500 -26.62 -19.57 -23.88
CA GLN A 500 -27.44 -20.53 -24.63
C GLN A 500 -28.56 -21.12 -23.77
N SER A 501 -29.79 -20.99 -24.30
CA SER A 501 -31.02 -21.65 -23.88
C SER A 501 -30.89 -23.18 -23.80
N PRO A 502 -31.73 -23.87 -23.00
CA PRO A 502 -31.57 -25.29 -22.73
C PRO A 502 -31.98 -26.12 -23.95
N ASN A 503 -31.19 -27.13 -24.27
CA ASN A 503 -31.68 -28.31 -25.00
C ASN A 503 -31.16 -29.58 -24.33
N ASP A 504 -32.07 -30.55 -24.30
CA ASP A 504 -31.97 -31.85 -23.67
C ASP A 504 -30.81 -32.70 -24.22
N ASP A 505 -30.43 -33.67 -23.39
CA ASP A 505 -29.44 -34.73 -23.61
C ASP A 505 -27.99 -34.37 -23.22
N GLY A 506 -27.73 -34.54 -21.91
CA GLY A 506 -26.41 -34.44 -21.32
C GLY A 506 -25.42 -35.44 -21.92
N ASN A 507 -24.40 -34.90 -22.60
CA ASN A 507 -23.03 -35.40 -22.67
C ASN A 507 -22.16 -34.40 -23.44
N TYR A 508 -21.11 -33.87 -22.82
CA TYR A 508 -20.06 -33.12 -23.53
C TYR A 508 -18.71 -33.82 -23.38
N VAL A 509 -18.16 -34.24 -24.53
CA VAL A 509 -16.80 -34.74 -24.73
C VAL A 509 -15.90 -33.56 -25.02
N PHE A 510 -14.83 -33.37 -24.24
CA PHE A 510 -13.81 -32.36 -24.53
C PHE A 510 -12.77 -32.91 -25.52
N VAL A 511 -12.65 -32.27 -26.69
CA VAL A 511 -11.52 -32.45 -27.62
C VAL A 511 -10.41 -31.47 -27.22
N ASN A 512 -9.24 -32.02 -26.90
CA ASN A 512 -8.06 -31.30 -26.45
C ASN A 512 -7.17 -30.94 -27.66
N ASN A 513 -7.09 -29.67 -28.04
CA ASN A 513 -6.14 -29.18 -29.05
C ASN A 513 -5.16 -28.18 -28.40
N ASN A 514 -4.08 -28.71 -27.82
CA ASN A 514 -2.95 -27.92 -27.30
C ASN A 514 -1.61 -28.49 -27.79
N ASN A 515 -1.41 -28.55 -29.11
CA ASN A 515 -0.11 -28.78 -29.72
C ASN A 515 0.14 -27.73 -30.81
N ASP A 516 0.57 -26.53 -30.39
CA ASP A 516 1.23 -25.58 -31.29
C ASP A 516 2.63 -25.25 -30.73
N PRO A 517 3.72 -25.78 -31.33
CA PRO A 517 5.09 -25.61 -30.84
C PRO A 517 5.72 -24.24 -31.17
N ASN A 518 4.98 -23.28 -31.75
CA ASN A 518 5.53 -21.99 -32.21
C ASN A 518 5.13 -20.77 -31.36
N ARG A 519 4.59 -20.94 -30.16
CA ARG A 519 4.33 -19.81 -29.24
C ARG A 519 5.62 -19.37 -28.53
N PRO A 520 6.06 -18.10 -28.65
CA PRO A 520 7.24 -17.64 -27.92
C PRO A 520 6.95 -17.60 -26.40
N PRO A 521 7.97 -17.82 -25.55
CA PRO A 521 7.81 -17.72 -24.10
C PRO A 521 7.53 -16.26 -23.71
N TYR A 522 6.54 -16.05 -22.85
CA TYR A 522 6.29 -14.75 -22.24
C TYR A 522 7.58 -14.24 -21.56
N PRO A 523 8.03 -13.00 -21.85
CA PRO A 523 9.18 -12.44 -21.14
C PRO A 523 8.81 -12.16 -19.69
N GLN A 524 9.66 -12.64 -18.78
CA GLN A 524 9.62 -12.35 -17.35
C GLN A 524 9.57 -10.84 -17.11
N THR A 525 8.62 -10.42 -16.28
CA THR A 525 8.37 -9.06 -15.82
C THR A 525 9.65 -8.43 -15.27
N MET A 526 10.23 -7.51 -16.04
CA MET A 526 11.30 -6.62 -15.60
C MET A 526 10.68 -5.60 -14.63
N MET A 527 10.82 -5.83 -13.32
CA MET A 527 10.48 -4.85 -12.28
C MET A 527 11.29 -3.57 -12.51
N LEU A 528 10.64 -2.53 -13.00
CA LEU A 528 11.18 -1.17 -13.02
C LEU A 528 11.10 -0.58 -11.61
N ASN A 529 12.22 -0.02 -11.17
CA ASN A 529 12.47 0.51 -9.83
C ASN A 529 11.42 1.54 -9.37
N ASP A 530 11.09 1.47 -8.08
CA ASP A 530 10.31 2.43 -7.29
C ASP A 530 11.02 3.80 -7.16
N ASP A 531 11.19 4.52 -8.27
CA ASP A 531 11.67 5.91 -8.28
C ASP A 531 10.65 6.83 -8.95
N PHE A 532 9.47 6.98 -8.33
CA PHE A 532 8.57 8.12 -8.56
C PHE A 532 7.92 8.55 -7.24
N GLY A 533 8.70 9.26 -6.42
CA GLY A 533 8.15 10.09 -5.35
C GLY A 533 7.40 11.27 -5.95
N ILE A 534 6.06 11.19 -6.00
CA ILE A 534 5.10 12.32 -6.08
C ILE A 534 3.67 11.90 -5.66
N ILE A 535 3.36 10.63 -5.40
CA ILE A 535 2.02 10.19 -4.94
C ILE A 535 2.08 9.66 -3.50
N HIS A 536 2.45 10.51 -2.54
CA HIS A 536 2.34 10.18 -1.11
C HIS A 536 1.52 11.21 -0.29
N ASN A 537 0.90 12.20 -0.93
CA ASN A 537 0.15 13.27 -0.24
C ASN A 537 -1.38 13.08 -0.22
N CYS A 538 -1.90 11.85 -0.13
CA CYS A 538 -3.34 11.61 0.06
C CYS A 538 -3.65 10.63 1.20
N ILE A 539 -2.79 10.58 2.22
CA ILE A 539 -3.08 9.90 3.50
C ILE A 539 -3.13 10.99 4.60
N GLU A 540 -4.19 11.78 4.58
CA GLU A 540 -4.70 12.57 5.71
C GLU A 540 -6.16 12.07 5.87
N ASP A 541 -6.69 11.51 6.95
CA ASP A 541 -6.36 11.44 8.37
C ASP A 541 -6.63 10.01 8.90
N PHE A 542 -5.62 9.31 9.41
CA PHE A 542 -5.84 8.16 10.31
C PHE A 542 -5.33 8.55 11.70
N VAL A 543 -6.24 9.01 12.55
CA VAL A 543 -5.91 9.28 13.95
C VAL A 543 -5.82 7.95 14.68
N ILE A 544 -4.59 7.49 14.94
CA ILE A 544 -4.37 6.22 15.60
C ILE A 544 -4.15 6.42 17.11
N ARG A 545 -4.92 5.68 17.91
CA ARG A 545 -4.93 5.76 19.37
C ARG A 545 -4.00 4.72 19.97
N PHE A 546 -3.16 5.13 20.91
CA PHE A 546 -2.24 4.23 21.61
C PHE A 546 -2.01 4.73 23.05
N PHE A 547 -1.67 3.81 23.94
CA PHE A 547 -1.07 4.10 25.24
C PHE A 547 0.34 3.53 25.24
N ARG A 548 1.33 4.33 25.62
CA ARG A 548 2.73 3.91 25.76
C ARG A 548 3.27 4.42 27.08
N ILE A 549 3.94 3.56 27.85
CA ILE A 549 4.61 3.95 29.09
C ILE A 549 6.11 3.93 28.87
N THR A 550 6.81 4.95 29.32
CA THR A 550 8.28 4.97 29.42
C THR A 550 8.71 5.48 30.78
N HIS A 551 9.97 5.24 31.15
CA HIS A 551 10.56 5.83 32.34
C HIS A 551 11.29 7.12 31.97
N SER A 552 11.21 8.12 32.85
CA SER A 552 11.99 9.37 32.82
C SER A 552 13.40 9.14 33.35
N GLU A 553 14.35 9.98 32.96
CA GLU A 553 15.72 10.01 33.51
C GLU A 553 15.72 10.30 35.03
N GLU A 554 14.64 10.88 35.55
CA GLU A 554 14.45 11.19 36.97
C GLU A 554 13.75 10.06 37.75
N GLY A 555 13.48 8.90 37.12
CA GLY A 555 12.81 7.76 37.75
C GLY A 555 11.27 7.85 37.80
N THR A 556 10.67 8.91 37.27
CA THR A 556 9.20 9.06 37.12
C THR A 556 8.68 8.24 35.94
N MET A 557 7.41 7.79 36.00
CA MET A 557 6.77 7.11 34.87
C MET A 557 6.09 8.13 33.95
N ARG A 558 6.32 8.03 32.65
CA ARG A 558 5.69 8.87 31.62
C ARG A 558 4.72 8.04 30.80
N LEU A 559 3.46 8.45 30.77
CA LEU A 559 2.43 7.87 29.92
C LEU A 559 2.20 8.79 28.72
N PHE A 560 2.33 8.24 27.52
CA PHE A 560 2.00 8.85 26.25
C PHE A 560 0.67 8.30 25.78
N TYR A 561 -0.24 9.20 25.43
CA TYR A 561 -1.57 8.85 24.97
C TYR A 561 -2.03 9.82 23.87
N HIS A 562 -2.56 9.29 22.78
CA HIS A 562 -3.09 10.11 21.69
C HIS A 562 -4.59 9.85 21.49
N SER A 563 -5.39 10.92 21.49
CA SER A 563 -6.84 10.88 21.27
C SER A 563 -7.45 12.24 21.04
N ASP A 564 -8.38 12.31 20.10
CA ASP A 564 -9.16 13.51 19.79
C ASP A 564 -10.42 13.67 20.67
N ARG A 565 -10.67 12.72 21.58
CA ARG A 565 -11.90 12.71 22.40
C ARG A 565 -11.81 13.76 23.51
N LYS A 566 -12.65 14.80 23.40
CA LYS A 566 -12.84 15.79 24.46
C LYS A 566 -13.35 15.12 25.74
N GLY A 567 -12.67 15.35 26.87
CA GLY A 567 -13.02 14.83 28.20
C GLY A 567 -12.31 13.54 28.62
N LEU A 568 -11.67 12.83 27.68
CA LEU A 568 -10.94 11.59 27.99
C LEU A 568 -9.65 11.85 28.78
N ASP A 569 -9.09 13.06 28.69
CA ASP A 569 -7.93 13.53 29.47
C ASP A 569 -8.17 13.42 30.99
N SER A 570 -9.28 13.97 31.48
CA SER A 570 -9.67 13.89 32.90
C SER A 570 -9.94 12.46 33.35
N PHE A 571 -10.53 11.64 32.48
CA PHE A 571 -10.82 10.23 32.76
C PHE A 571 -9.55 9.40 32.89
N VAL A 572 -8.60 9.52 31.95
CA VAL A 572 -7.32 8.81 31.98
C VAL A 572 -6.55 9.16 33.26
N LYS A 573 -6.52 10.44 33.64
CA LYS A 573 -5.92 10.89 34.90
C LYS A 573 -6.57 10.25 36.13
N GLY A 574 -7.90 10.19 36.17
CA GLY A 574 -8.66 9.54 37.23
C GLY A 574 -8.39 8.04 37.31
N LEU A 575 -8.37 7.36 36.16
CA LEU A 575 -8.12 5.92 36.04
C LEU A 575 -6.73 5.56 36.58
N ILE A 576 -5.69 6.29 36.21
CA ILE A 576 -4.31 6.04 36.69
C ILE A 576 -4.26 6.18 38.21
N THR A 577 -4.89 7.23 38.75
CA THR A 577 -4.88 7.51 40.19
C THR A 577 -5.63 6.41 40.96
N ALA A 578 -6.81 6.02 40.48
CA ALA A 578 -7.61 4.96 41.09
C ALA A 578 -6.92 3.59 41.00
N ALA A 579 -6.39 3.21 39.84
CA ALA A 579 -5.67 1.94 39.66
C ALA A 579 -4.44 1.86 40.56
N SER A 580 -3.67 2.95 40.69
CA SER A 580 -2.49 3.00 41.57
C SER A 580 -2.86 2.81 43.04
N GLN A 581 -3.94 3.45 43.49
CA GLN A 581 -4.39 3.35 44.88
C GLN A 581 -5.06 2.00 45.19
N LEU A 582 -5.90 1.49 44.30
CA LEU A 582 -6.70 0.29 44.54
C LEU A 582 -5.88 -0.99 44.35
N ILE A 583 -5.10 -1.07 43.27
CA ILE A 583 -4.34 -2.28 42.92
C ILE A 583 -2.99 -2.30 43.64
N PHE A 584 -2.27 -1.19 43.60
CA PHE A 584 -0.90 -1.11 44.09
C PHE A 584 -0.77 -0.44 45.46
N ARG A 585 -1.88 -0.02 46.09
CA ARG A 585 -1.91 0.70 47.38
C ARG A 585 -0.94 1.88 47.43
N THR A 586 -0.75 2.51 46.29
CA THR A 586 0.26 3.55 46.09
C THR A 586 -0.42 4.85 45.69
N GLU A 587 -0.22 5.90 46.48
CA GLU A 587 -0.68 7.23 46.09
C GLU A 587 0.23 7.82 45.02
N VAL A 588 -0.36 8.27 43.91
CA VAL A 588 0.37 8.89 42.81
C VAL A 588 -0.15 10.29 42.49
N ILE A 589 0.74 11.17 42.04
CA ILE A 589 0.43 12.45 41.42
C ILE A 589 0.55 12.28 39.91
N VAL A 590 -0.51 12.64 39.19
CA VAL A 590 -0.55 12.58 37.72
C VAL A 590 -0.59 14.01 37.17
N ASN A 591 0.52 14.44 36.59
CA ASN A 591 0.71 15.77 36.01
C ASN A 591 0.61 15.70 34.49
N ARG A 592 -0.18 16.60 33.90
CA ARG A 592 -0.22 16.73 32.43
C ARG A 592 0.97 17.57 31.98
N LEU A 593 1.79 17.01 31.10
CA LEU A 593 2.91 17.71 30.48
C LEU A 593 2.42 18.47 29.23
N PRO A 594 3.10 19.57 28.84
CA PRO A 594 2.78 20.28 27.61
C PRO A 594 2.90 19.35 26.39
N MET A 595 2.03 19.55 25.38
CA MET A 595 2.04 18.72 24.16
C MET A 595 3.43 18.73 23.51
N GLY A 596 3.97 17.53 23.28
CA GLY A 596 5.18 17.34 22.50
C GLY A 596 4.96 17.61 21.00
N LYS A 597 6.05 17.62 20.22
CA LYS A 597 6.02 17.84 18.76
C LYS A 597 5.18 16.80 18.00
N ASP A 598 4.92 15.65 18.61
CA ASP A 598 4.30 14.48 17.99
C ASP A 598 2.78 14.40 18.20
N GLY A 599 2.16 15.44 18.78
CA GLY A 599 0.70 15.52 18.95
C GLY A 599 0.11 14.60 20.02
N ALA A 600 0.91 13.83 20.76
CA ALA A 600 0.46 13.01 21.89
C ALA A 600 0.34 13.82 23.19
N ILE A 601 -0.71 13.53 23.97
CA ILE A 601 -0.87 14.00 25.36
C ILE A 601 0.08 13.18 26.24
N GLN A 602 0.80 13.86 27.13
CA GLN A 602 1.78 13.23 28.00
C GLN A 602 1.38 13.44 29.46
N TYR A 603 1.43 12.37 30.26
CA TYR A 603 1.30 12.44 31.71
C TYR A 603 2.57 11.98 32.38
N GLU A 604 3.01 12.73 33.39
CA GLU A 604 4.01 12.31 34.35
C GLU A 604 3.32 11.76 35.60
N ILE A 605 3.72 10.56 36.01
CA ILE A 605 3.19 9.83 37.15
C ILE A 605 4.30 9.75 38.20
N ILE A 606 4.04 10.36 39.35
CA ILE A 606 4.99 10.50 40.46
C ILE A 606 4.39 9.80 41.69
N ASN A 607 5.13 8.88 42.31
CA ASN A 607 4.70 8.24 43.54
C ASN A 607 4.86 9.21 44.73
N LYS A 608 3.78 9.48 45.48
CA LYS A 608 3.80 10.37 46.66
C LYS A 608 4.52 9.78 47.87
N SER A 609 4.56 8.45 47.98
CA SER A 609 5.12 7.75 49.13
C SER A 609 6.65 7.66 49.09
N ILE A 610 7.28 8.10 48.01
CA ILE A 610 8.73 8.11 47.87
C ILE A 610 9.23 9.51 48.20
N ASP A 611 9.95 9.63 49.31
CA ASP A 611 10.72 10.84 49.60
C ASP A 611 11.81 10.97 48.53
N LEU A 612 11.74 12.05 47.75
CA LEU A 612 12.63 12.33 46.61
C LEU A 612 14.11 12.44 47.03
N ASN A 613 14.37 12.53 48.34
CA ASN A 613 15.70 12.57 48.95
C ASN A 613 16.12 11.26 49.66
N SER A 614 15.33 10.18 49.58
CA SER A 614 15.66 8.90 50.22
C SER A 614 16.67 8.07 49.41
N GLU A 615 17.50 7.26 50.10
CA GLU A 615 18.39 6.28 49.45
C GLU A 615 17.64 5.28 48.55
N ALA A 616 16.36 5.02 48.83
CA ALA A 616 15.50 4.19 47.99
C ALA A 616 15.16 4.89 46.65
N PHE A 617 14.95 6.21 46.65
CA PHE A 617 14.75 6.99 45.44
C PHE A 617 16.06 7.16 44.65
N GLU A 618 17.20 7.35 45.30
CA GLU A 618 18.53 7.32 44.64
C GLU A 618 18.78 5.98 43.93
N LYS A 619 18.35 4.85 44.50
CA LYS A 619 18.40 3.52 43.84
C LYS A 619 17.42 3.36 42.67
N ILE A 620 16.35 4.15 42.61
CA ILE A 620 15.38 4.18 41.50
C ILE A 620 15.84 5.18 40.41
N LYS A 621 16.53 6.25 40.82
CA LYS A 621 17.11 7.32 39.98
C LYS A 621 18.40 6.90 39.30
N THR A 622 19.16 5.98 39.92
CA THR A 622 20.18 5.24 39.19
C THR A 622 19.48 4.51 38.06
N PRO A 623 19.81 4.81 36.79
CA PRO A 623 19.20 4.10 35.69
C PRO A 623 19.40 2.60 35.96
N ILE A 624 18.48 1.76 35.50
CA ILE A 624 18.66 0.30 35.38
C ILE A 624 19.92 -0.05 34.50
N VAL A 625 20.70 0.95 34.11
CA VAL A 625 22.02 0.88 33.50
C VAL A 625 23.16 0.67 34.51
N SER A 626 23.05 0.99 35.81
CA SER A 626 24.22 0.91 36.73
C SER A 626 24.25 -0.26 37.72
N SER A 627 23.18 -1.05 37.88
CA SER A 627 23.22 -2.29 38.67
C SER A 627 23.06 -3.52 37.76
N TYR A 628 24.21 -4.07 37.35
CA TYR A 628 24.39 -5.28 36.53
C TYR A 628 24.17 -5.16 35.01
N LEU A 629 24.79 -4.17 34.37
CA LEU A 629 25.51 -4.48 33.13
C LEU A 629 26.97 -4.19 33.41
N SER A 630 27.66 -5.18 33.96
CA SER A 630 29.11 -5.08 34.14
C SER A 630 29.73 -4.72 32.79
N THR A 631 30.49 -3.64 32.79
CA THR A 631 31.42 -3.34 31.70
C THR A 631 32.56 -4.36 31.60
N SER A 632 32.63 -5.35 32.51
CA SER A 632 33.40 -6.58 32.26
C SER A 632 32.57 -7.56 31.44
N LEU A 633 33.21 -8.19 30.44
CA LEU A 633 32.62 -9.29 29.66
C LEU A 633 32.15 -10.50 30.51
N SER A 634 32.40 -10.51 31.82
CA SER A 634 32.14 -11.64 32.71
C SER A 634 30.73 -11.70 33.31
N HIS A 635 29.85 -10.70 33.15
CA HIS A 635 28.44 -10.79 33.59
C HIS A 635 27.40 -10.69 32.46
N LEU A 636 27.78 -10.84 31.18
CA LEU A 636 26.81 -11.19 30.15
C LEU A 636 26.34 -12.62 30.41
N LEU A 637 25.08 -12.78 30.85
CA LEU A 637 24.49 -14.11 31.07
C LEU A 637 24.47 -14.97 29.80
N PHE A 638 24.46 -14.33 28.61
CA PHE A 638 24.42 -15.00 27.31
C PHE A 638 25.23 -14.24 26.25
N SER A 639 25.88 -14.98 25.35
CA SER A 639 26.54 -14.38 24.18
C SER A 639 25.51 -13.98 23.11
N VAL A 640 25.88 -13.09 22.18
CA VAL A 640 25.03 -12.72 21.03
C VAL A 640 24.73 -13.95 20.17
N GLU A 641 25.67 -14.89 20.06
CA GLU A 641 25.49 -16.15 19.34
C GLU A 641 24.42 -17.01 20.03
N THR A 642 24.50 -17.15 21.36
CA THR A 642 23.49 -17.86 22.17
C THR A 642 22.11 -17.21 22.06
N LEU A 643 22.03 -15.88 21.96
CA LEU A 643 20.78 -15.16 21.76
C LEU A 643 20.20 -15.39 20.35
N CYS A 644 21.06 -15.45 19.33
CA CYS A 644 20.65 -15.75 17.96
C CYS A 644 20.19 -17.20 17.74
N GLU A 645 20.66 -18.11 18.61
CA GLU A 645 20.18 -19.49 18.66
C GLU A 645 18.86 -19.62 19.42
N SER A 646 18.74 -18.97 20.59
CA SER A 646 17.54 -19.08 21.43
C SER A 646 16.32 -18.32 20.90
N LEU A 647 16.55 -17.23 20.15
CA LEU A 647 15.51 -16.45 19.48
C LEU A 647 15.65 -16.60 17.96
N PRO A 648 15.12 -17.68 17.35
CA PRO A 648 15.37 -18.02 15.96
C PRO A 648 14.83 -16.98 14.96
N PHE A 649 13.72 -16.30 15.30
CA PHE A 649 13.01 -15.31 14.47
C PHE A 649 13.01 -13.92 15.11
N HIS A 650 14.19 -13.39 15.39
CA HIS A 650 14.37 -12.02 15.87
C HIS A 650 15.23 -11.20 14.92
N PHE A 651 15.13 -9.88 15.01
CA PHE A 651 16.11 -8.97 14.43
C PHE A 651 16.16 -7.66 15.22
N VAL A 652 17.30 -6.98 15.17
CA VAL A 652 17.50 -5.66 15.79
C VAL A 652 17.81 -4.66 14.69
N PHE A 653 17.12 -3.53 14.67
CA PHE A 653 17.40 -2.44 13.74
C PHE A 653 17.56 -1.09 14.45
N LYS A 654 18.42 -0.24 13.90
CA LYS A 654 18.68 1.12 14.38
C LYS A 654 17.64 2.10 13.84
N ARG A 655 17.64 3.34 14.36
CA ARG A 655 16.78 4.44 13.88
C ARG A 655 16.78 4.69 12.37
N ASN A 656 17.88 4.41 11.68
CA ASN A 656 17.96 4.46 10.22
C ASN A 656 17.46 3.18 9.52
N PHE A 657 16.68 2.36 10.21
CA PHE A 657 16.17 1.06 9.79
C PHE A 657 17.21 0.01 9.42
N ARG A 658 18.50 0.26 9.67
CA ARG A 658 19.57 -0.69 9.38
C ARG A 658 19.54 -1.83 10.39
N ILE A 659 19.47 -3.06 9.90
CA ILE A 659 19.51 -4.26 10.72
C ILE A 659 20.95 -4.53 11.18
N VAL A 660 21.12 -4.74 12.49
CA VAL A 660 22.41 -4.97 13.15
C VAL A 660 22.56 -6.39 13.68
N GLN A 661 21.45 -7.08 13.94
CA GLN A 661 21.41 -8.45 14.45
C GLN A 661 20.22 -9.19 13.85
N ILE A 662 20.37 -10.48 13.56
CA ILE A 662 19.33 -11.35 13.00
C ILE A 662 19.47 -12.75 13.62
N GLY A 663 18.35 -13.37 13.99
CA GLY A 663 18.29 -14.75 14.45
C GLY A 663 18.73 -15.76 13.39
N ASN A 664 19.31 -16.88 13.85
CA ASN A 664 19.97 -17.85 12.97
C ASN A 664 19.01 -18.50 11.97
N LYS A 665 17.75 -18.72 12.35
CA LYS A 665 16.75 -19.32 11.46
C LYS A 665 16.19 -18.29 10.49
N LEU A 666 15.91 -17.07 10.94
CA LEU A 666 15.48 -15.99 10.05
C LEU A 666 16.52 -15.69 8.95
N LYS A 667 17.81 -15.80 9.28
CA LYS A 667 18.91 -15.64 8.32
C LYS A 667 18.82 -16.61 7.14
N ARG A 668 18.23 -17.81 7.31
CA ARG A 668 18.04 -18.80 6.23
C ARG A 668 17.05 -18.34 5.16
N PHE A 669 16.10 -17.49 5.55
CA PHE A 669 15.08 -16.93 4.66
C PHE A 669 15.57 -15.70 3.90
N ILE A 670 16.69 -15.09 4.31
CA ILE A 670 17.28 -13.95 3.62
C ILE A 670 18.15 -14.45 2.48
N ASN A 671 18.02 -13.85 1.30
CA ASN A 671 18.80 -14.25 0.13
C ASN A 671 20.32 -14.12 0.41
N GLN A 672 21.09 -15.18 0.09
CA GLN A 672 22.51 -15.28 0.46
C GLN A 672 23.37 -14.18 -0.19
N ASP A 673 22.98 -13.70 -1.37
CA ASP A 673 23.66 -12.60 -2.07
C ASP A 673 23.66 -11.31 -1.23
N LEU A 674 22.62 -11.07 -0.42
CA LEU A 674 22.52 -9.91 0.47
C LEU A 674 23.39 -10.06 1.72
N LEU A 675 23.61 -11.29 2.17
CA LEU A 675 24.46 -11.59 3.32
C LEU A 675 25.95 -11.43 2.99
N GLN A 676 26.34 -11.48 1.72
CA GLN A 676 27.71 -11.22 1.26
C GLN A 676 28.05 -9.73 1.19
N PHE A 677 27.05 -8.84 1.06
CA PHE A 677 27.25 -7.40 1.17
C PHE A 677 27.38 -7.02 2.64
N ASN A 678 28.63 -6.89 3.13
CA ASN A 678 28.99 -6.47 4.48
C ASN A 678 28.25 -5.17 4.94
N GLY A 679 27.04 -5.37 5.46
CA GLY A 679 26.38 -4.49 6.41
C GLY A 679 25.52 -3.34 5.87
N LYS A 680 24.61 -3.53 4.91
CA LYS A 680 23.56 -2.49 4.67
C LYS A 680 22.18 -3.08 4.40
N ILE A 681 21.77 -4.09 5.17
CA ILE A 681 20.39 -4.59 5.09
C ILE A 681 19.49 -3.62 5.87
N VAL A 682 18.50 -3.05 5.18
CA VAL A 682 17.50 -2.16 5.79
C VAL A 682 16.20 -2.96 6.01
N PHE A 683 15.51 -2.68 7.11
CA PHE A 683 14.24 -3.32 7.46
C PHE A 683 13.22 -3.26 6.31
N SER A 684 13.11 -2.09 5.65
CA SER A 684 12.20 -1.87 4.51
C SER A 684 12.48 -2.77 3.32
N ASP A 685 13.71 -3.27 3.17
CA ASP A 685 14.05 -4.19 2.09
C ASP A 685 13.51 -5.59 2.39
N LEU A 686 13.49 -6.00 3.65
CA LEU A 686 13.09 -7.36 4.03
C LEU A 686 11.58 -7.49 4.26
N PHE A 687 10.97 -6.52 4.95
CA PHE A 687 9.62 -6.67 5.51
C PHE A 687 8.71 -5.48 5.21
N ILE A 688 7.42 -5.77 5.18
CA ILE A 688 6.32 -4.80 5.16
C ILE A 688 5.51 -5.00 6.44
N ILE A 689 5.28 -3.93 7.19
CA ILE A 689 4.38 -3.95 8.35
C ILE A 689 2.95 -4.07 7.81
N SER A 690 2.32 -5.21 8.08
CA SER A 690 0.96 -5.53 7.63
C SER A 690 -0.08 -5.10 8.66
N ARG A 691 0.26 -5.22 9.95
CA ARG A 691 -0.53 -4.73 11.09
C ARG A 691 0.41 -4.29 12.22
N PRO A 692 0.12 -3.21 12.96
CA PRO A 692 -0.87 -2.17 12.64
C PRO A 692 -0.51 -1.43 11.34
N ILE A 693 -1.50 -0.86 10.65
CA ILE A 693 -1.26 -0.10 9.42
C ILE A 693 -0.71 1.27 9.82
N ILE A 694 0.60 1.42 9.72
CA ILE A 694 1.33 2.63 10.09
C ILE A 694 2.36 2.97 9.01
N ASP A 695 2.69 4.25 8.89
CA ASP A 695 3.81 4.67 8.06
C ASP A 695 5.13 4.15 8.64
N LEU A 696 6.08 3.88 7.76
CA LEU A 696 7.39 3.39 8.16
C LEU A 696 8.25 4.52 8.74
N ASP A 697 7.96 4.86 9.99
CA ASP A 697 8.71 5.82 10.79
C ASP A 697 9.10 5.20 12.15
N PHE A 698 10.28 5.54 12.64
CA PHE A 698 10.85 4.93 13.84
C PHE A 698 10.05 5.30 15.08
N GLU A 699 9.62 6.56 15.21
CA GLU A 699 8.80 7.01 16.34
C GLU A 699 7.38 6.46 16.24
N MET A 700 6.84 6.39 15.02
CA MET A 700 5.55 5.76 14.78
C MET A 700 5.56 4.29 15.22
N ILE A 701 6.60 3.50 14.90
CA ILE A 701 6.71 2.11 15.39
C ILE A 701 6.73 2.06 16.92
N LEU A 702 7.51 2.94 17.56
CA LEU A 702 7.63 2.96 19.01
C LEU A 702 6.29 3.29 19.71
N ASN A 703 5.47 4.14 19.10
CA ASN A 703 4.12 4.45 19.61
C ASN A 703 3.22 3.21 19.69
N PHE A 704 3.49 2.20 18.88
CA PHE A 704 2.77 0.91 18.87
C PHE A 704 3.55 -0.23 19.49
N SER A 705 4.59 0.04 20.29
CA SER A 705 5.38 -0.99 20.99
C SER A 705 4.54 -1.94 21.88
N ASN A 706 3.36 -1.51 22.30
CA ASN A 706 2.40 -2.32 23.05
C ASN A 706 1.50 -3.22 22.19
N HIS A 707 1.57 -3.10 20.86
CA HIS A 707 0.83 -3.95 19.91
C HIS A 707 1.70 -5.08 19.36
N LEU A 708 1.05 -6.16 18.94
CA LEU A 708 1.68 -7.19 18.11
C LEU A 708 1.74 -6.70 16.67
N PHE A 709 2.91 -6.86 16.07
CA PHE A 709 3.20 -6.55 14.68
C PHE A 709 3.11 -7.81 13.83
N ASN A 710 2.40 -7.70 12.71
CA ASN A 710 2.44 -8.70 11.65
C ASN A 710 3.29 -8.15 10.51
N LEU A 711 4.31 -8.90 10.11
CA LEU A 711 5.27 -8.55 9.08
C LEU A 711 5.16 -9.53 7.91
N THR A 712 5.16 -9.01 6.69
CA THR A 712 5.18 -9.84 5.46
C THR A 712 6.51 -9.66 4.75
N GLY A 713 7.19 -10.75 4.42
CA GLY A 713 8.45 -10.75 3.68
C GLY A 713 8.30 -10.29 2.22
N ARG A 714 9.28 -9.54 1.71
CA ARG A 714 9.31 -9.06 0.31
C ARG A 714 9.97 -10.06 -0.64
N ASP A 715 9.35 -10.24 -1.80
CA ASP A 715 9.67 -11.26 -2.81
C ASP A 715 11.11 -11.22 -3.35
N LYS A 716 11.73 -10.03 -3.37
CA LYS A 716 13.08 -9.80 -3.90
C LYS A 716 14.20 -10.20 -2.93
N TYR A 717 13.93 -10.24 -1.63
CA TYR A 717 14.96 -10.31 -0.59
C TYR A 717 14.74 -11.43 0.42
N VAL A 718 13.50 -11.91 0.55
CA VAL A 718 13.12 -13.09 1.33
C VAL A 718 12.84 -14.23 0.36
N ARG A 719 13.58 -15.33 0.50
CA ARG A 719 13.54 -16.49 -0.39
C ARG A 719 12.14 -17.08 -0.40
N GLN A 720 11.47 -17.05 -1.56
CA GLN A 720 10.22 -17.77 -1.78
C GLN A 720 10.52 -19.24 -2.08
N ILE A 721 9.70 -20.13 -1.53
CA ILE A 721 9.84 -21.57 -1.79
C ILE A 721 8.83 -21.96 -2.88
N ASP A 722 9.39 -22.45 -3.98
CA ASP A 722 8.68 -22.82 -5.19
C ASP A 722 8.03 -24.22 -4.99
N ARG A 723 6.70 -24.26 -4.84
CA ARG A 723 5.93 -25.48 -4.51
C ARG A 723 6.21 -26.67 -5.44
N GLN A 724 6.62 -26.41 -6.69
CA GLN A 724 6.85 -27.44 -7.70
C GLN A 724 8.16 -28.24 -7.51
N LYS A 725 9.21 -27.67 -6.93
CA LYS A 725 10.51 -28.37 -6.82
C LYS A 725 10.55 -29.44 -5.72
N ARG A 726 9.72 -29.34 -4.67
CA ARG A 726 9.74 -30.28 -3.53
C ARG A 726 8.70 -31.40 -3.60
N ARG A 727 7.56 -31.21 -4.26
CA ARG A 727 6.57 -32.30 -4.44
C ARG A 727 7.13 -33.47 -5.25
N ASN A 728 8.05 -33.20 -6.19
CA ASN A 728 8.74 -34.22 -6.96
C ASN A 728 9.75 -35.06 -6.15
N SER A 729 10.08 -34.68 -4.91
CA SER A 729 11.02 -35.41 -4.05
C SER A 729 10.34 -36.46 -3.16
N TYR A 730 9.01 -36.35 -2.91
CA TYR A 730 8.34 -37.11 -1.85
C TYR A 730 7.04 -37.84 -2.21
N ARG A 731 6.58 -37.88 -3.48
CA ARG A 731 5.51 -38.81 -3.88
C ARG A 731 5.77 -39.49 -5.23
N LEU A 732 6.05 -40.80 -5.16
CA LEU A 732 5.59 -41.76 -6.16
C LEU A 732 4.05 -41.79 -6.10
N ASN A 733 3.42 -41.71 -7.27
CA ASN A 733 2.01 -42.05 -7.55
C ASN A 733 0.92 -41.17 -6.90
N SER A 734 0.61 -40.03 -7.54
CA SER A 734 -0.78 -39.57 -7.68
C SER A 734 -0.87 -38.55 -8.81
N THR A 735 -1.57 -38.91 -9.89
CA THR A 735 -1.98 -38.02 -10.98
C THR A 735 -3.06 -37.06 -10.49
N THR A 736 -2.67 -35.82 -10.20
CA THR A 736 -3.62 -34.72 -10.00
C THR A 736 -3.11 -33.46 -10.68
N SER A 737 -4.03 -32.83 -11.40
CA SER A 737 -3.90 -31.65 -12.25
C SER A 737 -3.09 -30.51 -11.63
N SER A 738 -2.16 -29.98 -12.43
CA SER A 738 -1.31 -28.82 -12.16
C SER A 738 -2.11 -27.51 -12.11
N GLN A 739 -2.56 -27.11 -10.92
CA GLN A 739 -2.90 -25.72 -10.60
C GLN A 739 -1.62 -24.94 -10.31
N THR A 740 -1.43 -23.79 -10.95
CA THR A 740 -0.36 -22.83 -10.65
C THR A 740 -0.64 -22.18 -9.30
N LEU A 741 -0.03 -22.72 -8.24
CA LEU A 741 -0.14 -22.21 -6.87
C LEU A 741 0.82 -21.02 -6.68
N GLU A 742 0.33 -19.91 -6.16
CA GLU A 742 1.15 -18.75 -5.81
C GLU A 742 2.26 -19.11 -4.79
N PRO A 743 3.43 -18.45 -4.85
CA PRO A 743 4.52 -18.67 -3.91
C PRO A 743 4.14 -18.20 -2.50
N ILE A 744 4.38 -19.04 -1.50
CA ILE A 744 4.06 -18.71 -0.10
C ILE A 744 5.06 -17.67 0.42
N LYS A 745 4.53 -16.56 0.94
CA LYS A 745 5.33 -15.51 1.58
C LYS A 745 5.54 -15.82 3.06
N LEU A 746 6.75 -15.58 3.56
CA LEU A 746 7.03 -15.63 5.00
C LEU A 746 6.27 -14.50 5.70
N LYS A 747 5.36 -14.87 6.60
CA LYS A 747 4.71 -13.95 7.52
C LYS A 747 5.28 -14.16 8.92
N LEU A 748 5.60 -13.08 9.63
CA LEU A 748 6.08 -13.11 11.00
C LEU A 748 5.10 -12.35 11.89
N ARG A 749 4.81 -12.89 13.07
CA ARG A 749 4.04 -12.23 14.12
C ARG A 749 4.90 -12.08 15.36
N GLY A 750 4.96 -10.87 15.92
CA GLY A 750 5.83 -10.61 17.05
C GLY A 750 5.66 -9.22 17.65
N GLN A 751 6.49 -8.89 18.63
CA GLN A 751 6.48 -7.59 19.30
C GLN A 751 7.73 -6.81 18.96
N MET A 752 7.60 -5.49 18.83
CA MET A 752 8.73 -4.56 18.69
C MET A 752 9.01 -3.90 20.04
N ILE A 753 10.22 -4.13 20.54
CA ILE A 753 10.67 -3.71 21.87
C ILE A 753 11.74 -2.64 21.70
N SER A 754 11.56 -1.49 22.37
CA SER A 754 12.54 -0.41 22.35
C SER A 754 13.79 -0.77 23.16
N LEU A 755 14.96 -0.48 22.62
CA LEU A 755 16.26 -0.59 23.30
C LEU A 755 16.90 0.81 23.40
N PRO A 756 16.55 1.62 24.42
CA PRO A 756 16.94 3.03 24.48
C PRO A 756 18.46 3.24 24.49
N VAL A 757 19.20 2.40 25.21
CA VAL A 757 20.67 2.46 25.33
C VAL A 757 21.37 2.32 23.97
N TYR A 758 20.73 1.62 23.03
CA TYR A 758 21.32 1.32 21.72
C TYR A 758 20.65 2.08 20.57
N ASP A 759 19.69 2.99 20.86
CA ASP A 759 18.82 3.68 19.88
C ASP A 759 18.33 2.73 18.78
N SER A 760 17.81 1.58 19.23
CA SER A 760 17.44 0.45 18.39
C SER A 760 16.11 -0.15 18.81
N ILE A 761 15.49 -0.91 17.91
CA ILE A 761 14.28 -1.69 18.16
C ILE A 761 14.62 -3.15 17.93
N LEU A 762 14.27 -3.99 18.91
CA LEU A 762 14.34 -5.44 18.82
C LEU A 762 12.94 -5.96 18.46
N PHE A 763 12.83 -6.65 17.32
CA PHE A 763 11.67 -7.46 17.02
C PHE A 763 11.90 -8.89 17.52
N VAL A 764 10.96 -9.42 18.31
CA VAL A 764 10.91 -10.83 18.70
C VAL A 764 9.59 -11.41 18.24
N GLY A 765 9.64 -12.43 17.39
CA GLY A 765 8.44 -13.05 16.85
C GLY A 765 8.63 -14.51 16.47
N TYR A 766 7.62 -15.02 15.77
CA TYR A 766 7.57 -16.37 15.23
C TYR A 766 6.87 -16.33 13.85
N PRO A 767 7.09 -17.34 12.98
CA PRO A 767 6.39 -17.42 11.71
C PRO A 767 4.91 -17.70 11.91
N GLU A 768 4.07 -16.94 11.21
CA GLU A 768 2.62 -17.16 11.19
C GLU A 768 2.31 -18.26 10.18
N ILE A 769 1.83 -19.39 10.71
CA ILE A 769 1.47 -20.60 9.98
C ILE A 769 -0.04 -20.79 10.08
N ASP A 770 -0.73 -20.97 8.96
CA ASP A 770 -2.19 -21.17 8.92
C ASP A 770 -2.53 -22.67 9.05
N HIS A 771 -1.74 -23.53 8.39
CA HIS A 771 -1.89 -25.00 8.38
C HIS A 771 -0.52 -25.69 8.54
N LEU A 772 -0.49 -26.86 9.18
CA LEU A 772 0.77 -27.58 9.45
C LEU A 772 1.55 -27.91 8.16
N GLU A 773 0.85 -28.20 7.07
CA GLU A 773 1.47 -28.46 5.75
C GLU A 773 2.29 -27.26 5.25
N GLN A 774 1.90 -26.04 5.61
CA GLN A 774 2.62 -24.82 5.25
C GLN A 774 4.01 -24.75 5.89
N MET A 775 4.25 -25.46 7.01
CA MET A 775 5.60 -25.57 7.59
C MET A 775 6.56 -26.28 6.64
N LEU A 776 6.11 -27.35 5.99
CA LEU A 776 6.91 -28.09 5.00
C LEU A 776 7.20 -27.22 3.78
N ASP A 777 6.19 -26.47 3.33
CA ASP A 777 6.31 -25.52 2.24
C ASP A 777 7.30 -24.39 2.57
N LEU A 778 7.39 -23.95 3.83
CA LEU A 778 8.31 -22.91 4.32
C LEU A 778 9.68 -23.46 4.76
N ASP A 779 9.94 -24.76 4.64
CA ASP A 779 11.15 -25.41 5.17
C ASP A 779 11.36 -25.16 6.68
N LEU A 780 10.24 -25.04 7.40
CA LEU A 780 10.20 -24.90 8.85
C LEU A 780 10.04 -26.27 9.50
N THR A 781 10.83 -26.51 10.53
CA THR A 781 10.71 -27.66 11.43
C THR A 781 10.03 -27.24 12.73
N ILE A 782 9.49 -28.19 13.48
CA ILE A 782 8.93 -27.91 14.81
C ILE A 782 10.01 -27.31 15.73
N ASP A 783 11.26 -27.72 15.55
CA ASP A 783 12.42 -27.19 16.28
C ASP A 783 12.72 -25.70 15.97
N ASP A 784 12.18 -25.17 14.88
CA ASP A 784 12.31 -23.74 14.55
C ASP A 784 11.30 -22.87 15.32
N LEU A 785 10.25 -23.48 15.88
CA LEU A 785 9.23 -22.78 16.65
C LEU A 785 9.61 -22.76 18.13
N THR A 786 9.22 -21.69 18.81
CA THR A 786 9.28 -21.66 20.28
C THR A 786 8.33 -22.73 20.83
N GLU A 787 8.62 -23.26 22.03
CA GLU A 787 7.82 -24.32 22.67
C GLU A 787 6.32 -24.00 22.68
N ASN A 788 5.97 -22.74 22.96
CA ASN A 788 4.58 -22.26 22.97
C ASN A 788 3.95 -22.26 21.56
N ALA A 789 4.68 -21.81 20.53
CA ALA A 789 4.18 -21.80 19.15
C ALA A 789 4.07 -23.23 18.60
N ALA A 790 5.07 -24.08 18.87
CA ALA A 790 5.04 -25.50 18.53
C ALA A 790 3.82 -26.20 19.14
N ARG A 791 3.57 -25.99 20.45
CA ARG A 791 2.43 -26.57 21.15
C ARG A 791 1.10 -26.08 20.57
N PHE A 792 0.98 -24.79 20.27
CA PHE A 792 -0.21 -24.22 19.64
C PHE A 792 -0.53 -24.88 18.28
N TYR A 793 0.46 -24.96 17.39
CA TYR A 793 0.26 -25.51 16.05
C TYR A 793 0.04 -27.02 16.05
N VAL A 794 0.74 -27.77 16.91
CA VAL A 794 0.51 -29.21 17.08
C VAL A 794 -0.89 -29.48 17.64
N THR A 795 -1.35 -28.70 18.62
CA THR A 795 -2.70 -28.86 19.18
C THR A 795 -3.77 -28.59 18.13
N ARG A 796 -3.58 -27.55 17.30
CA ARG A 796 -4.50 -27.20 16.22
C ARG A 796 -4.51 -28.23 15.08
N ALA A 797 -3.37 -28.82 14.74
CA ALA A 797 -3.32 -29.89 13.73
C ALA A 797 -3.98 -31.18 14.22
N LEU A 798 -3.93 -31.45 15.53
CA LEU A 798 -4.70 -32.54 16.12
C LEU A 798 -6.20 -32.25 16.14
N SER A 799 -6.62 -30.98 16.01
CA SER A 799 -8.02 -30.52 16.09
C SER A 799 -8.79 -30.47 14.78
N GLU A 800 -8.26 -31.02 13.68
CA GLU A 800 -8.95 -30.95 12.37
C GLU A 800 -10.21 -31.83 12.29
N ASP A 801 -10.44 -32.72 13.26
CA ASP A 801 -11.67 -33.49 13.40
C ASP A 801 -12.20 -33.44 14.85
N ASP A 802 -12.83 -32.31 15.20
CA ASP A 802 -13.39 -32.07 16.54
C ASP A 802 -14.27 -33.23 17.03
N HIS A 803 -15.00 -33.89 16.13
CA HIS A 803 -15.82 -35.06 16.44
C HIS A 803 -15.01 -36.29 16.85
N GLU A 804 -13.85 -36.54 16.23
CA GLU A 804 -13.00 -37.68 16.57
C GLU A 804 -12.28 -37.46 17.90
N ILE A 805 -11.89 -36.23 18.20
CA ILE A 805 -11.29 -35.86 19.49
C ILE A 805 -12.29 -35.99 20.62
N ILE A 806 -13.51 -35.48 20.46
CA ILE A 806 -14.56 -35.62 21.48
C ILE A 806 -14.78 -37.11 21.78
N LYS A 807 -14.83 -37.96 20.73
CA LYS A 807 -14.98 -39.41 20.88
C LYS A 807 -13.76 -40.05 21.58
N LYS A 808 -12.53 -39.64 21.26
CA LYS A 808 -11.30 -40.12 21.93
C LYS A 808 -11.23 -39.68 23.39
N ILE A 809 -11.63 -38.44 23.70
CA ILE A 809 -11.74 -37.93 25.07
C ILE A 809 -12.78 -38.72 25.85
N GLU A 810 -13.95 -39.00 25.26
CA GLU A 810 -15.00 -39.78 25.91
C GLU A 810 -14.55 -41.23 26.19
N ILE A 811 -13.84 -41.87 25.25
CA ILE A 811 -13.20 -43.18 25.45
C ILE A 811 -12.15 -43.11 26.56
N ALA A 812 -11.28 -42.10 26.56
CA ALA A 812 -10.25 -41.92 27.57
C ALA A 812 -10.84 -41.70 28.97
N VAL A 813 -11.91 -40.89 29.08
CA VAL A 813 -12.66 -40.67 30.32
C VAL A 813 -13.30 -41.97 30.81
N ASN A 814 -13.86 -42.77 29.90
CA ASN A 814 -14.42 -44.08 30.25
C ASN A 814 -13.34 -45.06 30.72
N HIS A 815 -12.18 -45.11 30.05
CA HIS A 815 -11.03 -45.88 30.51
C HIS A 815 -10.52 -45.42 31.88
N LEU A 816 -10.42 -44.11 32.12
CA LEU A 816 -10.06 -43.55 33.43
C LEU A 816 -11.08 -43.91 34.51
N LYS A 817 -12.37 -43.91 34.21
CA LYS A 817 -13.42 -44.39 35.13
C LYS A 817 -13.28 -45.88 35.43
N ILE A 818 -13.00 -46.70 34.42
CA ILE A 818 -12.76 -48.15 34.59
C ILE A 818 -11.50 -48.40 35.43
N ILE A 819 -10.40 -47.69 35.15
CA ILE A 819 -9.15 -47.80 35.91
C ILE A 819 -9.36 -47.33 37.36
N LYS A 820 -10.04 -46.20 37.57
CA LYS A 820 -10.41 -45.71 38.91
C LYS A 820 -11.29 -46.70 39.67
N LYS A 821 -12.15 -47.45 38.97
CA LYS A 821 -12.97 -48.54 39.54
C LYS A 821 -12.18 -49.84 39.80
N LYS A 822 -11.07 -50.06 39.10
CA LYS A 822 -10.14 -51.18 39.35
C LYS A 822 -9.11 -50.87 40.44
N LEU A 823 -8.76 -49.60 40.62
CA LEU A 823 -7.84 -49.11 41.65
C LEU A 823 -8.52 -48.88 43.00
N ARG A 824 -9.82 -48.60 42.99
CA ARG A 824 -10.70 -48.70 44.17
C ARG A 824 -11.13 -50.13 44.35
#